data_AF-F9DQG3-F1
#
_entry.id   AF-F9DQG3-F1
#
_cell.length_a   1.000
_cell.length_b   1.000
_cell.length_c   1.000
_cell.angle_alpha   90.00
_cell.angle_beta   90.00
_cell.angle_gamma   90.00
#
_symmetry.space_group_name_H-M   'P 1'
#
loop_
_entity.id
_entity.type
_entity.pdbx_description
1 polymer ?
#
loop_
_entity_poly.entity_id
_entity_poly.type
_entity_poly.pdbx_seq_one_letter_code
_entity_poly.pdbx_strand_id
1 'polypeptide(L)'
;MSAEIQDQRFSDVHNDFWAKDEVTQLVEEGIINGYPDLQFRPSVSIMRGQAANLLAGALKLPEAPYQPVFKDVSPKSSHLRGAMATYQEGIFGGKPDGTFGTGDQLTREQMASVIVRAFKLEDTGEDVRFTDDNKISESHKYGVKVLMQHGITTGKEDGSFDPKSPVNRASFVVFLHRAMIQAGMLEKESPISFNKPKTIGDFDPIRFEQQFVEVPITNEDKTFLRSNHYLQLVTKRVQPYAHATDHVYIYGVSGMKSTRVTVTKRELPNGDYFVFTELRNPQRLPIRVDLVQIEKGIKENRLEPYSKYPMKKDIDDTFGFDIGTSPIGVLETVSDQGTGQQMIAKSYRSRDLEMKYPNGALSQTRELHDEKIAHSNIVMGPNRVTVYELYSRGYDIVDQWYLSSAEKLFSSNQRMDAWMHESIINYKKRNKWYTANGPYNKMATTIEPMPASGRGYGRNLLLVKEDRVMLLYNQTQERYYEDLLHNSFANLTIFRGNKTYWETEVTSTYLKNLYNFTAPFVDTRFNEQIALFLYNGGKAFGHKDYNEGLRNYANLLVQQQKKGNVSALTKSAYYIPDYFPAKQQVRTHTSMNHLLGGMNILLMAYQEFKDPIYLQTASAIEKAIQLEEKKWIRSDGDIWYKRDPNGQFAGRDYTHLTLEDLIHSYEKWSAVDKTKLPVFERMIKSKAGYLNKNKKGYTTKIKEGLERINMSNLLPAGAEHTDAL
;
A
#
# COMPACT_ATOMS: atom_id res chain seq x y z
N MET A 1 -16.08 25.09 2.72
CA MET A 1 -14.89 25.92 2.93
C MET A 1 -13.70 24.99 3.03
N SER A 2 -12.96 24.89 1.94
CA SER A 2 -11.71 24.15 1.79
C SER A 2 -10.57 24.95 2.41
N ALA A 3 -9.78 24.33 3.28
CA ALA A 3 -8.42 24.78 3.55
C ALA A 3 -7.50 23.82 2.77
N GLU A 4 -6.94 24.32 1.67
CA GLU A 4 -5.76 23.75 1.04
C GLU A 4 -4.63 23.72 2.09
N ILE A 5 -4.01 22.58 2.33
CA ILE A 5 -2.70 22.57 2.99
C ILE A 5 -1.67 22.78 1.89
N GLN A 6 -1.32 24.05 1.73
CA GLN A 6 -0.29 24.60 0.87
C GLN A 6 1.08 24.16 1.41
N ASP A 7 1.78 23.24 0.74
CA ASP A 7 3.22 23.05 0.94
C ASP A 7 4.02 23.88 -0.07
N GLN A 8 3.70 25.18 -0.12
CA GLN A 8 4.41 26.17 -0.92
C GLN A 8 4.92 27.24 0.06
N ARG A 9 6.15 27.07 0.55
CA ARG A 9 6.75 28.03 1.52
C ARG A 9 6.92 29.43 0.95
N PHE A 10 7.07 29.58 -0.38
CA PHE A 10 7.12 30.88 -1.06
C PHE A 10 6.15 30.94 -2.24
N SER A 11 5.38 32.03 -2.29
CA SER A 11 4.37 32.29 -3.33
C SER A 11 4.95 32.43 -4.75
N ASP A 12 6.22 32.79 -4.87
CA ASP A 12 6.94 33.09 -6.12
C ASP A 12 8.01 32.03 -6.47
N VAL A 13 7.97 30.87 -5.79
CA VAL A 13 8.73 29.67 -6.14
C VAL A 13 7.72 28.57 -6.48
N HIS A 14 7.43 28.44 -7.78
CA HIS A 14 6.51 27.44 -8.29
C HIS A 14 7.16 26.05 -8.38
N ASN A 15 6.34 25.00 -8.53
CA ASN A 15 6.82 23.63 -8.55
C ASN A 15 7.73 23.29 -9.75
N ASP A 16 7.65 24.08 -10.82
CA ASP A 16 8.46 24.01 -12.04
C ASP A 16 9.64 25.00 -12.05
N PHE A 17 9.86 25.72 -10.95
CA PHE A 17 10.96 26.68 -10.85
C PHE A 17 12.32 25.96 -10.90
N TRP A 18 13.21 26.40 -11.80
CA TRP A 18 14.48 25.72 -12.11
C TRP A 18 15.43 25.54 -10.91
N ALA A 19 15.33 26.39 -9.88
CA ALA A 19 16.14 26.30 -8.66
C ALA A 19 15.32 25.89 -7.44
N LYS A 20 14.12 25.29 -7.64
CA LYS A 20 13.20 24.94 -6.55
C LYS A 20 13.89 24.01 -5.54
N ASP A 21 14.60 23.00 -6.01
CA ASP A 21 15.19 21.98 -5.14
C ASP A 21 16.33 22.57 -4.30
N GLU A 22 17.23 23.36 -4.92
CA GLU A 22 18.31 24.04 -4.20
C GLU A 22 17.76 25.07 -3.20
N VAL A 23 16.69 25.79 -3.54
CA VAL A 23 16.03 26.73 -2.63
C VAL A 23 15.36 25.97 -1.48
N THR A 24 14.63 24.90 -1.76
CA THR A 24 13.92 24.09 -0.75
C THR A 24 14.91 23.52 0.27
N GLN A 25 15.95 22.83 -0.20
CA GLN A 25 16.92 22.18 0.69
C GLN A 25 17.62 23.21 1.59
N LEU A 26 18.03 24.36 1.04
CA LEU A 26 18.68 25.40 1.83
C LEU A 26 17.74 26.09 2.84
N VAL A 27 16.42 26.09 2.61
CA VAL A 27 15.43 26.60 3.59
C VAL A 27 15.20 25.57 4.69
N GLU A 28 15.11 24.29 4.34
CA GLU A 28 14.94 23.18 5.30
C GLU A 28 16.13 23.06 6.26
N GLU A 29 17.34 23.26 5.74
CA GLU A 29 18.58 23.32 6.52
C GLU A 29 18.76 24.65 7.28
N GLY A 30 17.81 25.58 7.15
CA GLY A 30 17.82 26.88 7.84
C GLY A 30 18.91 27.86 7.35
N ILE A 31 19.48 27.62 6.17
CA ILE A 31 20.59 28.40 5.60
C ILE A 31 20.07 29.67 4.92
N ILE A 32 18.92 29.59 4.26
CA ILE A 32 18.27 30.75 3.61
C ILE A 32 16.84 30.92 4.11
N ASN A 33 16.38 32.18 4.12
CA ASN A 33 15.01 32.54 4.47
C ASN A 33 14.41 33.43 3.37
N GLY A 34 13.09 33.42 3.23
CA GLY A 34 12.37 34.37 2.38
C GLY A 34 12.16 35.72 3.06
N TYR A 35 11.40 36.56 2.38
CA TYR A 35 10.94 37.83 2.90
C TYR A 35 9.67 37.65 3.76
N PRO A 36 9.35 38.61 4.65
CA PRO A 36 8.16 38.54 5.51
C PRO A 36 6.82 38.42 4.78
N ASP A 37 6.80 38.73 3.47
CA ASP A 37 5.66 38.66 2.56
C ASP A 37 5.51 37.31 1.86
N LEU A 38 6.18 36.25 2.35
CA LEU A 38 6.16 34.89 1.79
C LEU A 38 6.68 34.83 0.34
N GLN A 39 7.59 35.75 -0.03
CA GLN A 39 8.30 35.71 -1.30
C GLN A 39 9.77 35.34 -1.09
N PHE A 40 10.36 34.64 -2.05
CA PHE A 40 11.78 34.38 -2.16
C PHE A 40 12.51 35.44 -2.98
N ARG A 41 11.83 36.03 -3.97
CA ARG A 41 12.29 37.01 -4.96
C ARG A 41 13.44 36.48 -5.83
N PRO A 42 13.25 35.36 -6.57
CA PRO A 42 14.33 34.66 -7.28
C PRO A 42 15.06 35.52 -8.32
N SER A 43 14.31 36.40 -9.00
CA SER A 43 14.82 37.23 -10.11
C SER A 43 15.52 38.51 -9.66
N VAL A 44 15.46 38.86 -8.37
CA VAL A 44 16.09 40.09 -7.85
C VAL A 44 17.60 39.92 -7.80
N SER A 45 18.33 40.91 -8.30
CA SER A 45 19.79 40.94 -8.22
C SER A 45 20.24 40.95 -6.75
N ILE A 46 21.16 40.04 -6.40
CA ILE A 46 21.63 39.94 -5.03
C ILE A 46 22.61 41.08 -4.74
N MET A 47 22.38 41.78 -3.63
CA MET A 47 23.30 42.80 -3.14
C MET A 47 24.48 42.15 -2.41
N ARG A 48 25.65 42.75 -2.47
CA ARG A 48 26.88 42.30 -1.81
C ARG A 48 26.68 42.09 -0.30
N GLY A 49 25.95 42.96 0.37
CA GLY A 49 25.60 42.81 1.79
C GLY A 49 24.69 41.60 2.08
N GLN A 50 23.79 41.25 1.15
CA GLN A 50 22.93 40.08 1.27
C GLN A 50 23.72 38.79 1.03
N ALA A 51 24.59 38.77 0.01
CA ALA A 51 25.50 37.67 -0.26
C ALA A 51 26.43 37.39 0.95
N ALA A 52 26.94 38.45 1.58
CA ALA A 52 27.77 38.34 2.78
C ALA A 52 27.01 37.74 3.97
N ASN A 53 25.75 38.12 4.18
CA ASN A 53 24.90 37.52 5.22
C ASN A 53 24.62 36.03 4.94
N LEU A 54 24.30 35.67 3.70
CA LEU A 54 24.05 34.27 3.31
C LEU A 54 25.29 33.41 3.51
N LEU A 55 26.47 33.87 3.09
CA LEU A 55 27.72 33.14 3.28
C LEU A 55 28.11 33.01 4.76
N ALA A 56 27.96 34.08 5.55
CA ALA A 56 28.21 34.02 6.98
C ALA A 56 27.28 33.02 7.69
N GLY A 57 26.01 32.94 7.28
CA GLY A 57 25.05 31.97 7.79
C GLY A 57 25.38 30.53 7.36
N ALA A 58 25.60 30.32 6.07
CA ALA A 58 25.90 29.02 5.49
C ALA A 58 27.17 28.38 6.09
N LEU A 59 28.21 29.19 6.29
CA LEU A 59 29.48 28.73 6.89
C LEU A 59 29.48 28.74 8.42
N LYS A 60 28.39 29.19 9.05
CA LYS A 60 28.30 29.39 10.51
C LYS A 60 29.50 30.18 11.07
N LEU A 61 29.89 31.25 10.36
CA LEU A 61 31.05 32.06 10.74
C LEU A 61 30.86 32.66 12.14
N PRO A 62 31.94 32.75 12.94
CA PRO A 62 31.88 33.38 14.25
C PRO A 62 31.44 34.85 14.11
N GLU A 63 30.75 35.34 15.13
CA GLU A 63 30.38 36.76 15.16
C GLU A 63 31.63 37.62 15.29
N ALA A 64 31.77 38.55 14.36
CA ALA A 64 32.83 39.53 14.35
C ALA A 64 32.34 40.83 15.03
N PRO A 65 33.06 41.37 16.04
CA PRO A 65 32.66 42.61 16.69
C PRO A 65 32.68 43.77 15.68
N TYR A 66 31.78 44.75 15.88
CA TYR A 66 31.77 45.95 15.04
C TYR A 66 33.12 46.67 15.10
N GLN A 67 33.68 46.94 13.93
CA GLN A 67 34.81 47.83 13.75
C GLN A 67 34.44 48.89 12.70
N PRO A 68 34.80 50.18 12.89
CA PRO A 68 34.51 51.25 11.95
C PRO A 68 35.43 51.22 10.72
N VAL A 69 35.57 50.05 10.10
CA VAL A 69 36.44 49.80 8.92
C VAL A 69 35.75 50.23 7.63
N PHE A 70 34.40 50.17 7.59
CA PHE A 70 33.62 50.53 6.41
C PHE A 70 32.67 51.69 6.69
N LYS A 71 32.71 52.71 5.84
CA LYS A 71 31.90 53.93 5.96
C LYS A 71 30.39 53.67 5.80
N ASP A 72 30.01 52.60 5.10
CA ASP A 72 28.62 52.21 4.78
C ASP A 72 28.08 51.08 5.68
N VAL A 73 28.83 50.66 6.71
CA VAL A 73 28.39 49.65 7.68
C VAL A 73 28.40 50.26 9.08
N SER A 74 27.21 50.48 9.65
CA SER A 74 27.05 50.97 11.03
C SER A 74 26.72 49.84 12.00
N PRO A 75 26.79 50.06 13.33
CA PRO A 75 26.35 49.10 14.34
C PRO A 75 24.88 48.67 14.21
N LYS A 76 24.07 49.43 13.47
CA LYS A 76 22.64 49.15 13.22
C LYS A 76 22.36 48.57 11.84
N SER A 77 23.39 48.34 11.02
CA SER A 77 23.21 47.81 9.67
C SER A 77 22.74 46.35 9.70
N SER A 78 21.72 46.02 8.90
CA SER A 78 21.27 44.63 8.69
C SER A 78 22.32 43.75 8.00
N HIS A 79 23.37 44.36 7.45
CA HIS A 79 24.50 43.68 6.82
C HIS A 79 25.74 43.62 7.72
N LEU A 80 25.68 44.14 8.96
CA LEU A 80 26.82 44.20 9.87
C LEU A 80 27.46 42.82 10.08
N ARG A 81 26.64 41.81 10.42
CA ARG A 81 27.11 40.45 10.69
C ARG A 81 27.86 39.87 9.49
N GLY A 82 27.22 39.87 8.32
CA GLY A 82 27.82 39.35 7.09
C GLY A 82 29.08 40.12 6.71
N ALA A 83 29.04 41.45 6.72
CA ALA A 83 30.16 42.29 6.32
C ALA A 83 31.39 42.08 7.21
N MET A 84 31.22 42.05 8.54
CA MET A 84 32.34 41.88 9.46
C MET A 84 32.89 40.44 9.46
N ALA A 85 32.01 39.43 9.51
CA ALA A 85 32.43 38.02 9.55
C ALA A 85 33.16 37.61 8.27
N THR A 86 32.60 37.97 7.10
CA THR A 86 33.24 37.63 5.82
C THR A 86 34.49 38.48 5.53
N TYR A 87 34.61 39.67 6.11
CA TYR A 87 35.84 40.46 6.03
C TYR A 87 36.96 39.86 6.87
N GLN A 88 36.68 39.45 8.10
CA GLN A 88 37.67 38.81 8.98
C GLN A 88 38.17 37.47 8.41
N GLU A 89 37.30 36.70 7.77
CA GLU A 89 37.66 35.45 7.09
C GLU A 89 38.28 35.65 5.70
N GLY A 90 38.48 36.91 5.25
CA GLY A 90 39.06 37.21 3.94
C GLY A 90 38.19 36.85 2.74
N ILE A 91 36.92 36.51 2.96
CA ILE A 91 35.94 36.13 1.93
C ILE A 91 35.48 37.36 1.13
N PHE A 92 35.25 38.48 1.80
CA PHE A 92 35.00 39.78 1.19
C PHE A 92 36.08 40.78 1.59
N GLY A 93 36.42 41.70 0.70
CA GLY A 93 37.34 42.81 0.97
C GLY A 93 36.62 44.16 0.96
N GLY A 94 37.29 45.19 1.47
CA GLY A 94 36.85 46.58 1.32
C GLY A 94 37.12 47.15 -0.07
N LYS A 95 36.38 48.20 -0.43
CA LYS A 95 36.66 49.02 -1.60
C LYS A 95 37.70 50.10 -1.28
N PRO A 96 38.44 50.62 -2.30
CA PRO A 96 39.43 51.69 -2.09
C PRO A 96 38.85 52.99 -1.50
N ASP A 97 37.55 53.23 -1.66
CA ASP A 97 36.84 54.39 -1.10
C ASP A 97 36.53 54.27 0.41
N GLY A 98 36.85 53.13 1.02
CA GLY A 98 36.60 52.81 2.42
C GLY A 98 35.18 52.29 2.69
N THR A 99 34.45 51.83 1.67
CA THR A 99 33.14 51.15 1.83
C THR A 99 33.29 49.63 1.73
N PHE A 100 32.34 48.89 2.32
CA PHE A 100 32.13 47.48 2.04
C PHE A 100 31.40 47.30 0.71
N GLY A 101 30.50 48.23 0.38
CA GLY A 101 29.67 48.18 -0.82
C GLY A 101 28.37 47.40 -0.59
N THR A 102 27.74 47.52 0.58
CA THR A 102 26.59 46.68 0.98
C THR A 102 25.43 46.68 -0.02
N GLY A 103 25.18 47.81 -0.68
CA GLY A 103 24.14 47.98 -1.69
C GLY A 103 24.55 47.66 -3.13
N ASP A 104 25.81 47.28 -3.39
CA ASP A 104 26.25 46.97 -4.75
C ASP A 104 25.70 45.62 -5.21
N GLN A 105 25.33 45.53 -6.49
CA GLN A 105 25.03 44.23 -7.11
C GLN A 105 26.31 43.41 -7.27
N LEU A 106 26.23 42.12 -6.99
CA LEU A 106 27.34 41.20 -7.18
C LEU A 106 27.39 40.73 -8.65
N THR A 107 28.53 40.89 -9.32
CA THR A 107 28.72 40.32 -10.66
C THR A 107 29.08 38.83 -10.58
N ARG A 108 28.89 38.10 -11.68
CA ARG A 108 29.21 36.67 -11.76
C ARG A 108 30.69 36.37 -11.47
N GLU A 109 31.61 37.21 -11.96
CA GLU A 109 33.04 37.04 -11.66
C GLU A 109 33.39 37.32 -10.18
N GLN A 110 32.69 38.28 -9.55
CA GLN A 110 32.88 38.58 -8.13
C GLN A 110 32.29 37.47 -7.25
N MET A 111 31.13 36.93 -7.63
CA MET A 111 30.54 35.74 -6.99
C MET A 111 31.52 34.56 -7.03
N ALA A 112 32.19 34.34 -8.18
CA ALA A 112 33.17 33.28 -8.31
C ALA A 112 34.31 33.42 -7.30
N SER A 113 34.92 34.61 -7.22
CA SER A 113 36.00 34.86 -6.26
C SER A 113 35.58 34.75 -4.79
N VAL A 114 34.32 35.05 -4.44
CA VAL A 114 33.89 34.95 -3.03
C VAL A 114 33.50 33.52 -2.67
N ILE A 115 32.89 32.74 -3.57
CA ILE A 115 32.60 31.32 -3.34
C ILE A 115 33.90 30.51 -3.20
N VAL A 116 34.88 30.75 -4.07
CA VAL A 116 36.19 30.07 -3.99
C VAL A 116 36.90 30.37 -2.67
N ARG A 117 36.88 31.63 -2.21
CA ARG A 117 37.46 32.00 -0.90
C ARG A 117 36.66 31.43 0.27
N ALA A 118 35.33 31.49 0.21
CA ALA A 118 34.42 31.00 1.24
C ALA A 118 34.62 29.51 1.54
N PHE A 119 34.75 28.70 0.49
CA PHE A 119 34.88 27.25 0.62
C PHE A 119 36.32 26.74 0.47
N LYS A 120 37.30 27.66 0.40
CA LYS A 120 38.74 27.37 0.23
C LYS A 120 39.02 26.38 -0.89
N LEU A 121 38.34 26.57 -2.03
CA LEU A 121 38.47 25.67 -3.18
C LEU A 121 39.83 25.85 -3.85
N GLU A 122 40.48 24.74 -4.15
CA GLU A 122 41.82 24.70 -4.74
C GLU A 122 41.77 24.39 -6.24
N ASP A 123 42.79 24.83 -6.97
CA ASP A 123 42.96 24.52 -8.39
C ASP A 123 43.22 23.01 -8.57
N THR A 124 42.40 22.35 -9.38
CA THR A 124 42.51 20.89 -9.62
C THR A 124 43.61 20.53 -10.63
N GLY A 125 44.23 21.53 -11.27
CA GLY A 125 45.22 21.37 -12.33
C GLY A 125 44.62 21.21 -13.73
N GLU A 126 43.30 21.10 -13.87
CA GLU A 126 42.63 21.00 -15.18
C GLU A 126 42.64 22.34 -15.92
N ASP A 127 43.06 22.35 -17.20
CA ASP A 127 42.99 23.55 -18.04
C ASP A 127 41.57 23.69 -18.62
N VAL A 128 40.75 24.48 -17.93
CA VAL A 128 39.35 24.75 -18.29
C VAL A 128 39.16 26.24 -18.53
N ARG A 129 38.41 26.60 -19.58
CA ARG A 129 38.14 27.99 -19.96
C ARG A 129 36.76 28.15 -20.59
N PHE A 130 36.15 29.31 -20.36
CA PHE A 130 34.94 29.73 -21.05
C PHE A 130 35.28 30.45 -22.37
N THR A 131 34.31 30.50 -23.30
CA THR A 131 34.50 31.14 -24.61
C THR A 131 34.74 32.65 -24.51
N ASP A 132 34.35 33.26 -23.39
CA ASP A 132 34.54 34.67 -23.06
C ASP A 132 35.55 34.91 -21.92
N ASP A 133 36.52 34.01 -21.74
CA ASP A 133 37.60 34.14 -20.73
C ASP A 133 38.33 35.50 -20.80
N ASN A 134 38.48 36.05 -22.01
CA ASN A 134 39.08 37.38 -22.23
C ASN A 134 38.26 38.54 -21.66
N LYS A 135 36.98 38.34 -21.31
CA LYS A 135 36.13 39.35 -20.66
C LYS A 135 36.17 39.29 -19.12
N ILE A 136 36.81 38.27 -18.56
CA ILE A 136 36.97 38.10 -17.11
C ILE A 136 38.11 39.03 -16.64
N SER A 137 37.86 39.84 -15.61
CA SER A 137 38.93 40.66 -15.02
C SER A 137 40.05 39.75 -14.48
N GLU A 138 41.30 40.19 -14.62
CA GLU A 138 42.48 39.41 -14.18
C GLU A 138 42.36 38.95 -12.71
N SER A 139 41.84 39.81 -11.84
CA SER A 139 41.61 39.52 -10.41
C SER A 139 40.58 38.41 -10.13
N HIS A 140 39.78 38.01 -11.12
CA HIS A 140 38.69 37.04 -10.97
C HIS A 140 38.90 35.75 -11.78
N LYS A 141 39.89 35.70 -12.68
CA LYS A 141 40.19 34.52 -13.51
C LYS A 141 40.41 33.26 -12.68
N TYR A 142 41.19 33.36 -11.61
CA TYR A 142 41.40 32.23 -10.69
C TYR A 142 40.08 31.70 -10.13
N GLY A 143 39.21 32.61 -9.65
CA GLY A 143 37.92 32.23 -9.08
C GLY A 143 37.00 31.55 -10.10
N VAL A 144 36.95 32.07 -11.33
CA VAL A 144 36.11 31.49 -12.39
C VAL A 144 36.63 30.12 -12.83
N LYS A 145 37.94 29.98 -13.00
CA LYS A 145 38.60 28.71 -13.33
C LYS A 145 38.28 27.65 -12.27
N VAL A 146 38.52 27.96 -10.99
CA VAL A 146 38.29 27.01 -9.89
C VAL A 146 36.81 26.62 -9.79
N LEU A 147 35.86 27.54 -9.95
CA LEU A 147 34.44 27.14 -9.97
C LEU A 147 34.09 26.17 -11.10
N MET A 148 34.70 26.34 -12.28
CA MET A 148 34.49 25.46 -13.42
C MET A 148 35.08 24.07 -13.16
N GLN A 149 36.29 24.00 -12.61
CA GLN A 149 36.96 22.74 -12.23
C GLN A 149 36.15 21.94 -11.20
N HIS A 150 35.56 22.61 -10.21
CA HIS A 150 34.74 21.98 -9.17
C HIS A 150 33.30 21.69 -9.62
N GLY A 151 32.95 21.95 -10.89
CA GLY A 151 31.61 21.71 -11.42
C GLY A 151 30.52 22.56 -10.77
N ILE A 152 30.89 23.64 -10.06
CA ILE A 152 29.93 24.57 -9.44
C ILE A 152 29.23 25.38 -10.53
N THR A 153 29.92 25.66 -11.64
CA THR A 153 29.37 26.31 -12.82
C THR A 153 29.83 25.67 -14.12
N THR A 154 28.92 25.60 -15.10
CA THR A 154 29.18 25.10 -16.46
C THR A 154 29.08 26.21 -17.52
N GLY A 155 28.89 27.47 -17.10
CA GLY A 155 28.60 28.58 -18.02
C GLY A 155 27.18 28.51 -18.60
N LYS A 156 26.94 29.34 -19.61
CA LYS A 156 25.73 29.34 -20.45
C LYS A 156 25.86 28.30 -21.57
N GLU A 157 24.75 28.00 -22.24
CA GLU A 157 24.71 27.02 -23.35
C GLU A 157 25.65 27.38 -24.51
N ASP A 158 25.94 28.66 -24.72
CA ASP A 158 26.89 29.16 -25.72
C ASP A 158 28.37 29.03 -25.30
N GLY A 159 28.63 28.39 -24.15
CA GLY A 159 29.96 28.20 -23.58
C GLY A 159 30.54 29.44 -22.89
N SER A 160 29.78 30.53 -22.75
CA SER A 160 30.22 31.76 -22.08
C SER A 160 29.95 31.73 -20.57
N PHE A 161 30.75 32.46 -19.79
CA PHE A 161 30.51 32.67 -18.36
C PHE A 161 29.66 33.89 -18.08
N ASP A 162 29.73 34.92 -18.93
CA ASP A 162 29.11 36.23 -18.74
C ASP A 162 29.56 36.96 -17.45
N PRO A 163 30.86 37.29 -17.33
CA PRO A 163 31.48 37.69 -16.06
C PRO A 163 30.93 38.98 -15.46
N LYS A 164 30.45 39.93 -16.28
CA LYS A 164 30.04 41.27 -15.84
C LYS A 164 28.57 41.35 -15.43
N SER A 165 27.76 40.34 -15.75
CA SER A 165 26.34 40.35 -15.43
C SER A 165 26.08 40.26 -13.93
N PRO A 166 25.09 41.02 -13.41
CA PRO A 166 24.60 40.85 -12.05
C PRO A 166 24.07 39.43 -11.81
N VAL A 167 24.28 38.93 -10.61
CA VAL A 167 23.78 37.62 -10.16
C VAL A 167 22.41 37.83 -9.52
N ASN A 168 21.39 37.12 -10.00
CA ASN A 168 20.09 37.07 -9.30
C ASN A 168 20.14 36.14 -8.08
N ARG A 169 19.23 36.35 -7.14
CA ARG A 169 19.18 35.63 -5.87
C ARG A 169 19.12 34.12 -6.07
N ALA A 170 18.34 33.62 -7.03
CA ALA A 170 18.28 32.19 -7.34
C ALA A 170 19.63 31.63 -7.82
N SER A 171 20.31 32.33 -8.72
CA SER A 171 21.64 31.94 -9.20
C SER A 171 22.67 31.93 -8.08
N PHE A 172 22.66 32.93 -7.20
CA PHE A 172 23.57 32.94 -6.06
C PHE A 172 23.35 31.73 -5.14
N VAL A 173 22.09 31.41 -4.85
CA VAL A 173 21.70 30.28 -4.00
C VAL A 173 22.10 28.95 -4.62
N VAL A 174 21.98 28.77 -5.93
CA VAL A 174 22.44 27.54 -6.63
C VAL A 174 23.96 27.38 -6.55
N PHE A 175 24.74 28.46 -6.72
CA PHE A 175 26.19 28.39 -6.60
C PHE A 175 26.63 28.11 -5.16
N LEU A 176 25.95 28.71 -4.17
CA LEU A 176 26.16 28.45 -2.76
C LEU A 176 25.87 26.97 -2.42
N HIS A 177 24.72 26.46 -2.83
CA HIS A 177 24.30 25.07 -2.64
C HIS A 177 25.33 24.08 -3.18
N ARG A 178 25.74 24.24 -4.43
CA ARG A 178 26.75 23.37 -5.07
C ARG A 178 28.10 23.43 -4.37
N ALA A 179 28.52 24.61 -3.91
CA ALA A 179 29.76 24.75 -3.15
C ALA A 179 29.67 24.08 -1.77
N MET A 180 28.52 24.15 -1.09
CA MET A 180 28.29 23.43 0.17
C MET A 180 28.29 21.91 -0.02
N ILE A 181 27.75 21.40 -1.13
CA ILE A 181 27.86 19.97 -1.49
C ILE A 181 29.31 19.57 -1.70
N GLN A 182 30.08 20.35 -2.47
CA GLN A 182 31.50 20.05 -2.71
C GLN A 182 32.33 20.07 -1.42
N ALA A 183 31.99 20.96 -0.50
CA ALA A 183 32.64 21.04 0.81
C ALA A 183 32.15 19.97 1.81
N GLY A 184 31.25 19.06 1.41
CA GLY A 184 30.68 18.02 2.29
C GLY A 184 29.80 18.59 3.41
N MET A 185 29.35 19.84 3.27
CA MET A 185 28.50 20.54 4.25
C MET A 185 27.00 20.28 4.04
N LEU A 186 26.64 19.81 2.84
CA LEU A 186 25.31 19.32 2.50
C LEU A 186 25.44 17.96 1.82
N GLU A 187 24.53 17.05 2.13
CA GLU A 187 24.37 15.86 1.29
C GLU A 187 23.81 16.29 -0.07
N LYS A 188 24.42 15.76 -1.14
CA LYS A 188 23.86 15.92 -2.48
C LYS A 188 22.53 15.17 -2.52
N GLU A 189 21.43 15.89 -2.36
CA GLU A 189 20.15 15.41 -2.83
C GLU A 189 20.34 15.12 -4.32
N SER A 190 20.10 13.87 -4.70
CA SER A 190 20.22 13.49 -6.09
C SER A 190 19.15 14.30 -6.84
N PRO A 191 19.53 15.24 -7.73
CA PRO A 191 18.55 15.88 -8.57
C PRO A 191 17.77 14.77 -9.25
N ILE A 192 16.45 14.93 -9.37
CA ILE A 192 15.64 14.05 -10.20
C ILE A 192 16.11 14.27 -11.64
N SER A 193 17.19 13.59 -11.99
CA SER A 193 17.59 13.34 -13.35
C SER A 193 16.62 12.28 -13.84
N PHE A 194 15.76 12.65 -14.78
CA PHE A 194 15.07 11.67 -15.60
C PHE A 194 16.15 10.83 -16.27
N ASN A 195 16.33 9.61 -15.77
CA ASN A 195 17.22 8.64 -16.39
C ASN A 195 16.79 8.49 -17.85
N LYS A 196 17.76 8.46 -18.78
CA LYS A 196 17.55 7.75 -20.05
C LYS A 196 16.95 6.38 -19.71
N PRO A 197 15.98 5.87 -20.50
CA PRO A 197 15.34 4.58 -20.24
C PRO A 197 16.40 3.54 -19.87
N LYS A 198 16.39 3.11 -18.62
CA LYS A 198 17.36 2.12 -18.14
C LYS A 198 16.71 0.76 -18.37
N THR A 199 17.44 -0.17 -18.96
CA THR A 199 17.03 -1.58 -18.90
C THR A 199 16.88 -1.97 -17.43
N ILE A 200 15.66 -2.30 -17.03
CA ILE A 200 15.38 -2.83 -15.70
C ILE A 200 15.33 -4.35 -15.83
N GLY A 201 16.25 -5.05 -15.17
CA GLY A 201 16.30 -6.53 -15.09
C GLY A 201 17.40 -7.19 -15.93
N ASP A 202 17.71 -8.44 -15.59
CA ASP A 202 18.61 -9.31 -16.36
C ASP A 202 17.88 -9.80 -17.63
N PHE A 203 17.95 -9.00 -18.71
CA PHE A 203 17.41 -9.42 -19.99
C PHE A 203 18.28 -10.55 -20.58
N ASP A 204 17.74 -11.76 -20.59
CA ASP A 204 18.34 -12.90 -21.28
C ASP A 204 18.08 -12.74 -22.79
N PRO A 205 19.11 -12.54 -23.64
CA PRO A 205 18.92 -12.27 -25.05
C PRO A 205 18.18 -13.41 -25.77
N ILE A 206 17.52 -13.04 -26.86
CA ILE A 206 16.71 -13.91 -27.73
C ILE A 206 17.49 -15.19 -28.04
N ARG A 207 16.95 -16.34 -27.64
CA ARG A 207 17.51 -17.66 -27.92
C ARG A 207 16.92 -18.16 -29.25
N PHE A 208 17.75 -18.79 -30.09
CA PHE A 208 17.30 -19.40 -31.33
C PHE A 208 16.21 -20.46 -31.06
N GLU A 209 15.22 -20.59 -31.96
CA GLU A 209 14.06 -21.52 -31.88
C GLU A 209 12.90 -21.16 -30.93
N GLN A 210 12.52 -19.88 -30.80
CA GLN A 210 11.36 -19.47 -30.01
C GLN A 210 10.08 -19.31 -30.84
N GLN A 211 8.95 -19.77 -30.29
CA GLN A 211 7.61 -19.61 -30.86
C GLN A 211 6.86 -18.48 -30.15
N PHE A 212 6.17 -17.65 -30.92
CA PHE A 212 5.32 -16.56 -30.42
C PHE A 212 3.86 -16.84 -30.75
N VAL A 213 2.98 -16.70 -29.75
CA VAL A 213 1.53 -16.79 -29.93
C VAL A 213 0.89 -15.53 -29.36
N GLU A 214 0.16 -14.79 -30.19
CA GLU A 214 -0.51 -13.56 -29.77
C GLU A 214 -1.65 -13.87 -28.77
N VAL A 215 -1.70 -13.10 -27.70
CA VAL A 215 -2.79 -13.10 -26.70
C VAL A 215 -3.50 -11.76 -26.79
N PRO A 216 -4.78 -11.71 -27.18
CA PRO A 216 -5.48 -10.44 -27.36
C PRO A 216 -5.93 -9.88 -26.00
N ILE A 217 -5.03 -9.16 -25.34
CA ILE A 217 -5.26 -8.45 -24.07
C ILE A 217 -5.82 -7.05 -24.32
N THR A 218 -5.18 -6.28 -25.20
CA THR A 218 -5.64 -4.96 -25.67
C THR A 218 -5.61 -4.91 -27.20
N ASN A 219 -6.27 -3.90 -27.78
CA ASN A 219 -6.27 -3.69 -29.22
C ASN A 219 -5.09 -2.82 -29.70
N GLU A 220 -4.52 -2.01 -28.81
CA GLU A 220 -3.47 -1.04 -29.11
C GLU A 220 -2.07 -1.68 -28.99
N ASP A 221 -1.84 -2.36 -27.86
CA ASP A 221 -0.59 -3.03 -27.56
C ASP A 221 -0.64 -4.50 -27.96
N LYS A 222 0.51 -5.02 -28.38
CA LYS A 222 0.64 -6.43 -28.77
C LYS A 222 1.15 -7.22 -27.57
N THR A 223 0.44 -8.27 -27.19
CA THR A 223 0.89 -9.22 -26.15
C THR A 223 1.08 -10.60 -26.76
N PHE A 224 2.16 -11.29 -26.41
CA PHE A 224 2.50 -12.62 -26.91
C PHE A 224 2.89 -13.55 -25.76
N LEU A 225 2.64 -14.85 -25.93
CA LEU A 225 3.35 -15.89 -25.23
C LEU A 225 4.56 -16.32 -26.04
N ARG A 226 5.72 -16.36 -25.39
CA ARG A 226 6.99 -16.83 -25.95
C ARG A 226 7.41 -18.10 -25.22
N SER A 227 7.68 -19.19 -25.94
CA SER A 227 8.10 -20.45 -25.33
C SER A 227 9.10 -21.21 -26.19
N ASN A 228 9.87 -22.09 -25.54
CA ASN A 228 10.74 -23.08 -26.17
C ASN A 228 9.96 -24.33 -26.67
N HIS A 229 8.63 -24.34 -26.51
CA HIS A 229 7.74 -25.36 -27.06
C HIS A 229 6.60 -24.70 -27.85
N TYR A 230 6.02 -25.44 -28.81
CA TYR A 230 4.81 -24.97 -29.49
C TYR A 230 3.63 -24.86 -28.52
N LEU A 231 2.96 -23.71 -28.56
CA LEU A 231 1.75 -23.45 -27.78
C LEU A 231 0.54 -23.48 -28.72
N GLN A 232 -0.51 -24.20 -28.32
CA GLN A 232 -1.76 -24.27 -29.08
C GLN A 232 -2.91 -23.75 -28.22
N LEU A 233 -3.70 -22.81 -28.73
CA LEU A 233 -4.90 -22.35 -28.04
C LEU A 233 -5.91 -23.50 -27.95
N VAL A 234 -6.24 -23.89 -26.73
CA VAL A 234 -7.21 -24.96 -26.41
C VAL A 234 -8.57 -24.38 -26.08
N THR A 235 -8.61 -23.23 -25.40
CA THR A 235 -9.87 -22.64 -24.94
C THR A 235 -9.78 -21.12 -24.91
N LYS A 236 -10.83 -20.46 -25.40
CA LYS A 236 -11.12 -19.04 -25.19
C LYS A 236 -12.50 -18.92 -24.58
N ARG A 237 -12.63 -18.21 -23.45
CA ARG A 237 -13.93 -17.93 -22.81
C ARG A 237 -13.99 -16.51 -22.26
N VAL A 238 -15.18 -15.93 -22.26
CA VAL A 238 -15.50 -14.66 -21.62
C VAL A 238 -16.53 -14.95 -20.54
N GLN A 239 -16.26 -14.55 -19.31
CA GLN A 239 -17.13 -14.83 -18.18
C GLN A 239 -17.29 -13.60 -17.27
N PRO A 240 -18.51 -13.08 -17.09
CA PRO A 240 -18.76 -12.00 -16.15
C PRO A 240 -18.74 -12.54 -14.71
N TYR A 241 -18.16 -11.76 -13.80
CA TYR A 241 -18.14 -12.01 -12.37
C TYR A 241 -18.39 -10.71 -11.61
N ALA A 242 -19.55 -10.62 -10.94
CA ALA A 242 -20.04 -9.37 -10.38
C ALA A 242 -20.01 -8.25 -11.43
N HIS A 243 -19.14 -7.25 -11.24
CA HIS A 243 -18.97 -6.10 -12.13
C HIS A 243 -17.68 -6.15 -12.95
N ALA A 244 -16.96 -7.27 -12.94
CA ALA A 244 -15.77 -7.48 -13.76
C ALA A 244 -16.03 -8.55 -14.83
N THR A 245 -15.21 -8.56 -15.89
CA THR A 245 -15.28 -9.56 -16.95
C THR A 245 -13.94 -10.25 -17.15
N ASP A 246 -13.91 -11.57 -16.99
CA ASP A 246 -12.73 -12.38 -17.25
C ASP A 246 -12.70 -12.86 -18.71
N HIS A 247 -11.68 -12.46 -19.45
CA HIS A 247 -11.31 -13.01 -20.75
C HIS A 247 -10.18 -14.02 -20.55
N VAL A 248 -10.48 -15.30 -20.71
CA VAL A 248 -9.56 -16.41 -20.40
C VAL A 248 -9.08 -17.11 -21.66
N TYR A 249 -7.77 -17.24 -21.78
CA TYR A 249 -7.07 -17.93 -22.85
C TYR A 249 -6.25 -19.08 -22.27
N ILE A 250 -6.54 -20.33 -22.67
CA ILE A 250 -5.81 -21.52 -22.23
C ILE A 250 -5.05 -22.10 -23.40
N TYR A 251 -3.74 -22.24 -23.25
CA TYR A 251 -2.83 -22.83 -24.23
C TYR A 251 -2.30 -24.16 -23.71
N GLY A 252 -2.37 -25.20 -24.54
CA GLY A 252 -1.68 -26.47 -24.32
C GLY A 252 -0.24 -26.41 -24.86
N VAL A 253 0.65 -27.16 -24.24
CA VAL A 253 2.06 -27.24 -24.65
C VAL A 253 2.31 -28.53 -25.43
N SER A 254 2.78 -28.40 -26.68
CA SER A 254 3.07 -29.55 -27.54
C SER A 254 4.19 -30.43 -26.94
N GLY A 255 3.97 -31.74 -26.98
CA GLY A 255 4.88 -32.72 -26.38
C GLY A 255 4.83 -32.81 -24.84
N MET A 256 4.04 -31.96 -24.16
CA MET A 256 3.94 -31.95 -22.70
C MET A 256 2.48 -32.12 -22.25
N LYS A 257 2.08 -33.37 -22.03
CA LYS A 257 0.70 -33.75 -21.67
C LYS A 257 0.23 -32.99 -20.41
N SER A 258 -0.96 -32.42 -20.46
CA SER A 258 -1.58 -31.69 -19.33
C SER A 258 -0.80 -30.46 -18.83
N THR A 259 0.30 -30.08 -19.47
CA THR A 259 0.97 -28.79 -19.22
C THR A 259 0.19 -27.70 -19.95
N ARG A 260 -0.15 -26.62 -19.23
CA ARG A 260 -0.95 -25.53 -19.77
C ARG A 260 -0.48 -24.17 -19.28
N VAL A 261 -0.70 -23.16 -20.12
CA VAL A 261 -0.55 -21.75 -19.79
C VAL A 261 -1.94 -21.13 -19.84
N THR A 262 -2.36 -20.48 -18.76
CA THR A 262 -3.64 -19.76 -18.70
C THR A 262 -3.36 -18.29 -18.52
N VAL A 263 -3.83 -17.46 -19.45
CA VAL A 263 -3.81 -16.00 -19.34
C VAL A 263 -5.24 -15.53 -19.14
N THR A 264 -5.50 -14.82 -18.04
CA THR A 264 -6.80 -14.25 -17.71
C THR A 264 -6.68 -12.73 -17.63
N LYS A 265 -7.35 -12.01 -18.54
CA LYS A 265 -7.57 -10.57 -18.39
C LYS A 265 -8.87 -10.37 -17.63
N ARG A 266 -8.82 -9.77 -16.45
CA ARG A 266 -10.00 -9.30 -15.72
C ARG A 266 -10.19 -7.82 -15.99
N GLU A 267 -11.18 -7.49 -16.80
CA GLU A 267 -11.58 -6.12 -17.13
C GLU A 267 -12.52 -5.56 -16.05
N LEU A 268 -12.22 -4.37 -15.56
CA LEU A 268 -12.92 -3.69 -14.47
C LEU A 268 -13.84 -2.57 -15.01
N PRO A 269 -14.86 -2.12 -14.24
CA PRO A 269 -15.82 -1.11 -14.69
C PRO A 269 -15.21 0.22 -15.15
N ASN A 270 -14.08 0.62 -14.56
CA ASN A 270 -13.39 1.88 -14.85
C ASN A 270 -12.46 1.79 -16.09
N GLY A 271 -12.41 0.64 -16.78
CA GLY A 271 -11.56 0.40 -17.95
C GLY A 271 -10.19 -0.19 -17.62
N ASP A 272 -9.81 -0.24 -16.35
CA ASP A 272 -8.56 -0.87 -15.91
C ASP A 272 -8.69 -2.38 -15.93
N TYR A 273 -7.55 -3.09 -15.86
CA TYR A 273 -7.58 -4.54 -15.91
C TYR A 273 -6.43 -5.21 -15.17
N PHE A 274 -6.73 -6.33 -14.54
CA PHE A 274 -5.70 -7.29 -14.12
C PHE A 274 -5.37 -8.24 -15.26
N VAL A 275 -4.12 -8.66 -15.32
CA VAL A 275 -3.73 -9.88 -16.05
C VAL A 275 -3.11 -10.86 -15.07
N PHE A 276 -3.67 -12.07 -15.06
CA PHE A 276 -3.17 -13.21 -14.31
C PHE A 276 -2.63 -14.25 -15.28
N THR A 277 -1.39 -14.70 -15.07
CA THR A 277 -0.80 -15.77 -15.87
C THR A 277 -0.45 -16.96 -14.97
N GLU A 278 -1.02 -18.14 -15.24
CA GLU A 278 -0.71 -19.41 -14.57
C GLU A 278 -0.05 -20.36 -15.57
N LEU A 279 1.20 -20.77 -15.32
CA LEU A 279 1.85 -21.91 -15.97
C LEU A 279 1.75 -23.11 -15.04
N ARG A 280 0.97 -24.12 -15.44
CA ARG A 280 0.81 -25.37 -14.69
C ARG A 280 1.56 -26.49 -15.39
N ASN A 281 2.57 -27.03 -14.73
CA ASN A 281 3.42 -28.08 -15.28
C ASN A 281 3.39 -29.34 -14.40
N PRO A 282 2.54 -30.33 -14.72
CA PRO A 282 2.54 -31.61 -14.03
C PRO A 282 3.67 -32.55 -14.48
N GLN A 283 4.53 -32.14 -15.43
CA GLN A 283 5.63 -32.94 -15.95
C GLN A 283 6.89 -32.76 -15.10
N ARG A 284 7.81 -33.74 -15.16
CA ARG A 284 9.13 -33.64 -14.53
C ARG A 284 10.04 -32.60 -15.18
N LEU A 285 9.91 -32.43 -16.50
CA LEU A 285 10.81 -31.59 -17.28
C LEU A 285 10.49 -30.11 -17.07
N PRO A 286 11.53 -29.25 -16.98
CA PRO A 286 11.33 -27.82 -16.86
C PRO A 286 10.78 -27.23 -18.16
N ILE A 287 10.07 -26.11 -18.03
CA ILE A 287 9.60 -25.33 -19.17
C ILE A 287 9.64 -23.84 -18.82
N ARG A 288 9.99 -23.02 -19.82
CA ARG A 288 9.90 -21.56 -19.75
C ARG A 288 8.81 -21.07 -20.68
N VAL A 289 7.97 -20.18 -20.16
CA VAL A 289 7.01 -19.42 -20.94
C VAL A 289 7.11 -17.97 -20.48
N ASP A 290 7.25 -17.04 -21.42
CA ASP A 290 7.24 -15.62 -21.11
C ASP A 290 5.96 -14.98 -21.65
N LEU A 291 5.39 -14.06 -20.88
CA LEU A 291 4.41 -13.10 -21.40
C LEU A 291 5.18 -11.86 -21.86
N VAL A 292 5.12 -11.56 -23.16
CA VAL A 292 5.84 -10.46 -23.80
C VAL A 292 4.84 -9.40 -24.23
N GLN A 293 4.99 -8.18 -23.74
CA GLN A 293 4.21 -7.02 -24.17
C GLN A 293 5.07 -6.11 -25.03
N ILE A 294 4.48 -5.57 -26.09
CA ILE A 294 5.08 -4.57 -26.96
C ILE A 294 4.15 -3.37 -26.96
N GLU A 295 4.62 -2.30 -26.33
CA GLU A 295 3.92 -1.04 -26.17
C GLU A 295 4.60 0.02 -27.04
N LYS A 296 3.83 0.91 -27.66
CA LYS A 296 4.34 1.91 -28.63
C LYS A 296 4.23 3.32 -28.07
N GLY A 297 4.99 4.24 -28.66
CA GLY A 297 4.93 5.67 -28.33
C GLY A 297 5.40 5.97 -26.91
N ILE A 298 6.29 5.16 -26.34
CA ILE A 298 6.82 5.33 -24.99
C ILE A 298 7.88 6.43 -25.01
N LYS A 299 7.63 7.46 -24.21
CA LYS A 299 8.55 8.60 -24.00
C LYS A 299 9.41 8.35 -22.77
N GLU A 300 8.78 7.94 -21.68
CA GLU A 300 9.44 7.74 -20.39
C GLU A 300 8.83 6.56 -19.64
N ASN A 301 9.63 5.90 -18.80
CA ASN A 301 9.16 4.90 -17.86
C ASN A 301 9.98 4.93 -16.55
N ARG A 302 9.30 4.84 -15.41
CA ARG A 302 9.93 4.81 -14.08
C ARG A 302 9.30 3.73 -13.22
N LEU A 303 10.11 2.81 -12.70
CA LEU A 303 9.67 1.81 -11.72
C LEU A 303 9.98 2.31 -10.32
N GLU A 304 8.95 2.41 -9.48
CA GLU A 304 9.03 2.69 -8.05
C GLU A 304 9.00 1.36 -7.27
N PRO A 305 10.15 0.87 -6.78
CA PRO A 305 10.23 -0.48 -6.24
C PRO A 305 9.81 -0.54 -4.76
N TYR A 306 9.14 -1.60 -4.36
CA TYR A 306 8.86 -1.85 -2.93
C TYR A 306 10.13 -2.04 -2.09
N SER A 307 11.26 -2.40 -2.71
CA SER A 307 12.53 -2.62 -2.03
C SER A 307 13.10 -1.37 -1.34
N LYS A 308 12.54 -0.18 -1.60
CA LYS A 308 12.90 1.05 -0.86
C LYS A 308 12.45 1.02 0.60
N TYR A 309 11.50 0.16 0.96
CA TYR A 309 11.05 -0.02 2.34
C TYR A 309 11.52 -1.38 2.89
N PRO A 310 12.25 -1.41 4.02
CA PRO A 310 12.68 -2.67 4.63
C PRO A 310 11.50 -3.43 5.22
N MET A 311 11.33 -4.70 4.83
CA MET A 311 10.33 -5.59 5.41
C MET A 311 10.92 -6.34 6.61
N LYS A 312 10.41 -6.05 7.81
CA LYS A 312 10.73 -6.82 9.02
C LYS A 312 9.73 -7.96 9.17
N LYS A 313 10.22 -9.19 9.15
CA LYS A 313 9.41 -10.40 9.31
C LYS A 313 9.57 -10.97 10.71
N ASP A 314 8.48 -11.54 11.20
CA ASP A 314 8.43 -12.18 12.51
C ASP A 314 8.81 -13.64 12.35
N ILE A 315 9.89 -14.05 13.01
CA ILE A 315 10.45 -15.40 12.89
C ILE A 315 9.73 -16.37 13.84
N ASP A 316 9.18 -15.86 14.95
CA ASP A 316 8.52 -16.64 16.00
C ASP A 316 6.99 -16.61 15.86
N ASP A 317 6.49 -16.34 14.66
CA ASP A 317 5.07 -16.21 14.39
C ASP A 317 4.33 -17.54 14.56
N THR A 318 3.14 -17.47 15.17
CA THR A 318 2.15 -18.55 15.24
C THR A 318 1.77 -19.14 13.88
N PHE A 319 1.91 -18.38 12.78
CA PHE A 319 1.70 -18.86 11.41
C PHE A 319 2.92 -19.57 10.81
N GLY A 320 4.05 -19.60 11.52
CA GLY A 320 5.36 -20.00 10.99
C GLY A 320 5.98 -18.94 10.09
N PHE A 321 7.21 -19.17 9.64
CA PHE A 321 7.94 -18.19 8.84
C PHE A 321 7.29 -17.95 7.46
N ASP A 322 6.78 -16.74 7.23
CA ASP A 322 6.24 -16.30 5.94
C ASP A 322 7.38 -15.90 5.00
N ILE A 323 7.68 -16.73 4.00
CA ILE A 323 8.70 -16.40 3.00
C ILE A 323 8.21 -15.34 1.99
N GLY A 324 6.91 -15.08 1.93
CA GLY A 324 6.30 -14.21 0.92
C GLY A 324 6.66 -12.74 1.09
N THR A 325 6.99 -12.08 -0.01
CA THR A 325 7.49 -10.69 -0.04
C THR A 325 6.53 -9.77 -0.78
N SER A 326 6.86 -8.48 -0.87
CA SER A 326 6.05 -7.49 -1.59
C SER A 326 6.06 -7.71 -3.10
N PRO A 327 5.07 -7.12 -3.81
CA PRO A 327 5.16 -6.92 -5.26
C PRO A 327 6.48 -6.24 -5.67
N ILE A 328 6.77 -6.22 -6.97
CA ILE A 328 7.98 -5.58 -7.51
C ILE A 328 7.89 -4.07 -7.30
N GLY A 329 6.80 -3.44 -7.74
CA GLY A 329 6.66 -1.99 -7.69
C GLY A 329 5.56 -1.46 -8.59
N VAL A 330 5.50 -0.13 -8.67
CA VAL A 330 4.61 0.61 -9.57
C VAL A 330 5.44 1.12 -10.75
N LEU A 331 5.12 0.69 -11.96
CA LEU A 331 5.72 1.18 -13.20
C LEU A 331 4.86 2.32 -13.77
N GLU A 332 5.36 3.54 -13.69
CA GLU A 332 4.79 4.70 -14.37
C GLU A 332 5.32 4.75 -15.81
N THR A 333 4.43 5.02 -16.75
CA THR A 333 4.73 5.07 -18.19
C THR A 333 4.12 6.33 -18.79
N VAL A 334 4.96 7.17 -19.40
CA VAL A 334 4.53 8.33 -20.18
C VAL A 334 4.61 7.95 -21.66
N SER A 335 3.47 8.04 -22.33
CA SER A 335 3.34 7.72 -23.75
C SER A 335 2.68 8.86 -24.54
N ASP A 336 2.49 8.66 -25.83
CA ASP A 336 1.65 9.54 -26.66
C ASP A 336 0.18 9.59 -26.22
N GLN A 337 -0.30 8.56 -25.52
CA GLN A 337 -1.69 8.46 -25.05
C GLN A 337 -1.90 9.06 -23.64
N GLY A 338 -0.82 9.43 -22.93
CA GLY A 338 -0.89 9.97 -21.57
C GLY A 338 0.03 9.26 -20.59
N THR A 339 -0.27 9.40 -19.29
CA THR A 339 0.51 8.79 -18.20
C THR A 339 -0.30 7.68 -17.53
N GLY A 340 0.12 6.44 -17.74
CA GLY A 340 -0.46 5.25 -17.12
C GLY A 340 0.45 4.65 -16.05
N GLN A 341 -0.13 3.82 -15.19
CA GLN A 341 0.61 3.08 -14.16
C GLN A 341 0.26 1.60 -14.15
N GLN A 342 1.26 0.77 -13.81
CA GLN A 342 1.09 -0.67 -13.61
C GLN A 342 1.60 -1.10 -12.23
N MET A 343 0.79 -1.80 -11.44
CA MET A 343 1.26 -2.50 -10.24
C MET A 343 1.70 -3.91 -10.62
N ILE A 344 2.98 -4.22 -10.39
CA ILE A 344 3.60 -5.45 -10.91
C ILE A 344 4.00 -6.37 -9.77
N ALA A 345 3.55 -7.63 -9.85
CA ALA A 345 3.93 -8.65 -8.89
C ALA A 345 5.23 -9.39 -9.24
N LYS A 346 5.73 -10.14 -8.27
CA LYS A 346 6.74 -11.18 -8.52
C LYS A 346 6.11 -12.38 -9.21
N SER A 347 6.96 -13.29 -9.68
CA SER A 347 6.53 -14.65 -10.04
C SER A 347 6.54 -15.53 -8.79
N TYR A 348 5.51 -16.37 -8.63
CA TYR A 348 5.32 -17.26 -7.48
C TYR A 348 5.34 -18.71 -7.96
N ARG A 349 6.37 -19.48 -7.57
CA ARG A 349 6.47 -20.91 -7.91
C ARG A 349 6.02 -21.76 -6.75
N SER A 350 5.00 -22.58 -6.98
CA SER A 350 4.30 -23.32 -5.95
C SER A 350 3.87 -24.72 -6.38
N ARG A 351 3.38 -25.52 -5.45
CA ARG A 351 2.76 -26.83 -5.72
C ARG A 351 1.41 -26.92 -5.05
N ASP A 352 0.42 -27.45 -5.75
CA ASP A 352 -0.86 -27.79 -5.13
C ASP A 352 -0.65 -28.91 -4.09
N LEU A 353 -1.29 -28.75 -2.94
CA LEU A 353 -1.38 -29.75 -1.89
C LEU A 353 -2.86 -30.08 -1.69
N GLU A 354 -3.19 -31.36 -1.78
CA GLU A 354 -4.55 -31.85 -1.58
C GLU A 354 -4.58 -32.94 -0.52
N MET A 355 -5.58 -32.87 0.37
CA MET A 355 -5.89 -33.95 1.31
C MET A 355 -7.33 -34.40 1.09
N LYS A 356 -7.50 -35.67 0.70
CA LYS A 356 -8.79 -36.34 0.54
C LYS A 356 -9.11 -37.14 1.80
N TYR A 357 -10.30 -36.94 2.35
CA TYR A 357 -10.77 -37.64 3.54
C TYR A 357 -11.71 -38.80 3.18
N PRO A 358 -11.87 -39.82 4.05
CA PRO A 358 -12.72 -41.00 3.77
C PRO A 358 -14.19 -40.68 3.45
N ASN A 359 -14.70 -39.56 3.93
CA ASN A 359 -16.06 -39.07 3.64
C ASN A 359 -16.18 -38.33 2.29
N GLY A 360 -15.14 -38.38 1.45
CA GLY A 360 -15.08 -37.68 0.16
C GLY A 360 -14.85 -36.17 0.27
N ALA A 361 -14.59 -35.65 1.47
CA ALA A 361 -14.25 -34.26 1.66
C ALA A 361 -12.82 -33.98 1.17
N LEU A 362 -12.56 -32.75 0.75
CA LEU A 362 -11.31 -32.31 0.15
C LEU A 362 -10.84 -31.04 0.84
N SER A 363 -9.57 -31.02 1.23
CA SER A 363 -8.89 -29.83 1.73
C SER A 363 -7.71 -29.48 0.83
N GLN A 364 -7.52 -28.20 0.52
CA GLN A 364 -6.55 -27.75 -0.48
C GLN A 364 -5.72 -26.55 -0.01
N THR A 365 -4.42 -26.58 -0.29
CA THR A 365 -3.46 -25.47 -0.12
C THR A 365 -2.43 -25.47 -1.24
N ARG A 366 -1.49 -24.52 -1.22
CA ARG A 366 -0.29 -24.51 -2.05
C ARG A 366 0.97 -24.45 -1.17
N GLU A 367 2.00 -25.20 -1.51
CA GLU A 367 3.35 -25.00 -0.97
C GLU A 367 4.08 -23.97 -1.83
N LEU A 368 4.49 -22.83 -1.24
CA LEU A 368 5.32 -21.85 -1.94
C LEU A 368 6.79 -22.27 -1.88
N HIS A 369 7.42 -22.45 -3.05
CA HIS A 369 8.83 -22.82 -3.14
C HIS A 369 9.74 -21.60 -3.26
N ASP A 370 9.42 -20.66 -4.14
CA ASP A 370 10.17 -19.42 -4.32
C ASP A 370 9.32 -18.29 -4.92
N GLU A 371 9.84 -17.07 -4.74
CA GLU A 371 9.37 -15.85 -5.40
C GLU A 371 10.53 -15.21 -6.15
N LYS A 372 10.28 -14.72 -7.37
CA LYS A 372 11.33 -14.12 -8.21
C LYS A 372 10.88 -12.79 -8.81
N ILE A 373 11.79 -11.82 -8.86
CA ILE A 373 11.63 -10.64 -9.73
C ILE A 373 11.77 -11.14 -11.16
N ALA A 374 10.64 -11.37 -11.83
CA ALA A 374 10.56 -11.97 -13.14
C ALA A 374 10.05 -10.97 -14.20
N HIS A 375 10.36 -9.69 -14.00
CA HIS A 375 9.98 -8.59 -14.89
C HIS A 375 11.24 -7.93 -15.45
N SER A 376 11.27 -7.76 -16.76
CA SER A 376 12.29 -6.93 -17.42
C SER A 376 11.66 -6.09 -18.52
N ASN A 377 12.19 -4.89 -18.77
CA ASN A 377 11.77 -4.10 -19.92
C ASN A 377 12.97 -3.48 -20.66
N ILE A 378 12.80 -3.32 -21.98
CA ILE A 378 13.76 -2.68 -22.87
C ILE A 378 13.01 -1.68 -23.74
N VAL A 379 13.56 -0.47 -23.88
CA VAL A 379 13.06 0.52 -24.83
C VAL A 379 13.90 0.44 -26.11
N MET A 380 13.23 0.28 -27.25
CA MET A 380 13.79 0.19 -28.59
C MET A 380 13.12 1.24 -29.48
N GLY A 381 13.76 2.40 -29.64
CA GLY A 381 13.12 3.56 -30.26
C GLY A 381 11.89 4.01 -29.45
N PRO A 382 10.72 4.22 -30.06
CA PRO A 382 9.50 4.59 -29.34
C PRO A 382 8.78 3.37 -28.72
N ASN A 383 9.30 2.15 -28.87
CA ASN A 383 8.62 0.95 -28.41
C ASN A 383 9.25 0.45 -27.10
N ARG A 384 8.43 -0.03 -26.17
CA ARG A 384 8.88 -0.78 -25.00
C ARG A 384 8.50 -2.25 -25.17
N VAL A 385 9.47 -3.13 -24.96
CA VAL A 385 9.26 -4.57 -24.83
C VAL A 385 9.37 -4.93 -23.37
N THR A 386 8.27 -5.40 -22.78
CA THR A 386 8.21 -5.88 -21.39
C THR A 386 8.07 -7.40 -21.39
N VAL A 387 8.81 -8.08 -20.52
CA VAL A 387 8.83 -9.54 -20.42
C VAL A 387 8.53 -9.94 -18.99
N TYR A 388 7.53 -10.80 -18.81
CA TYR A 388 7.21 -11.48 -17.56
C TYR A 388 7.57 -12.97 -17.69
N GLU A 389 8.63 -13.42 -17.01
CA GLU A 389 9.10 -14.82 -17.08
C GLU A 389 8.27 -15.74 -16.18
N LEU A 390 7.80 -16.86 -16.74
CA LEU A 390 7.28 -18.00 -15.98
C LEU A 390 8.21 -19.20 -16.20
N TYR A 391 8.99 -19.55 -15.17
CA TYR A 391 9.93 -20.66 -15.22
C TYR A 391 9.52 -21.79 -14.26
N SER A 392 9.05 -22.89 -14.83
CA SER A 392 8.70 -24.11 -14.11
C SER A 392 9.90 -25.05 -14.03
N ARG A 393 10.13 -25.65 -12.86
CA ARG A 393 11.15 -26.71 -12.67
C ARG A 393 10.56 -28.13 -12.72
N GLY A 394 9.28 -28.24 -13.06
CA GLY A 394 8.54 -29.49 -13.10
C GLY A 394 7.78 -29.79 -11.80
N TYR A 395 6.64 -30.45 -11.97
CA TYR A 395 5.65 -30.74 -10.92
C TYR A 395 5.28 -29.51 -10.10
N ASP A 396 5.11 -28.37 -10.76
CA ASP A 396 4.86 -27.09 -10.10
C ASP A 396 3.90 -26.20 -10.92
N ILE A 397 3.52 -25.10 -10.29
CA ILE A 397 2.67 -24.04 -10.82
C ILE A 397 3.44 -22.74 -10.65
N VAL A 398 3.45 -21.91 -11.68
CA VAL A 398 4.05 -20.58 -11.66
C VAL A 398 2.96 -19.57 -11.93
N ASP A 399 2.70 -18.71 -10.96
CA ASP A 399 1.76 -17.59 -11.10
C ASP A 399 2.51 -16.26 -11.30
N GLN A 400 1.91 -15.35 -12.05
CA GLN A 400 2.29 -13.95 -12.14
C GLN A 400 1.02 -13.11 -12.27
N TRP A 401 1.05 -11.88 -11.76
CA TRP A 401 0.00 -10.91 -12.05
C TRP A 401 0.52 -9.47 -12.17
N TYR A 402 -0.20 -8.65 -12.94
CA TYR A 402 -0.09 -7.20 -12.89
C TYR A 402 -1.47 -6.56 -13.02
N LEU A 403 -1.64 -5.37 -12.44
CA LEU A 403 -2.76 -4.47 -12.67
C LEU A 403 -2.30 -3.35 -13.59
N SER A 404 -3.07 -3.02 -14.62
CA SER A 404 -2.75 -1.98 -15.60
C SER A 404 -3.86 -0.94 -15.67
N SER A 405 -3.45 0.32 -15.62
CA SER A 405 -4.30 1.50 -15.82
C SER A 405 -3.69 2.42 -16.87
N ALA A 406 -4.55 2.95 -17.74
CA ALA A 406 -4.16 4.01 -18.68
C ALA A 406 -3.97 5.37 -17.97
N GLU A 407 -4.46 5.47 -16.73
CA GLU A 407 -4.30 6.64 -15.86
C GLU A 407 -3.36 6.31 -14.70
N LYS A 408 -3.10 7.30 -13.84
CA LYS A 408 -2.36 7.06 -12.61
C LYS A 408 -3.22 6.25 -11.62
N LEU A 409 -2.66 5.16 -11.13
CA LEU A 409 -3.22 4.34 -10.05
C LEU A 409 -3.27 5.13 -8.73
N PHE A 410 -2.32 6.05 -8.52
CA PHE A 410 -2.26 6.94 -7.38
C PHE A 410 -2.18 8.41 -7.80
N SER A 411 -2.95 9.26 -7.14
CA SER A 411 -3.03 10.70 -7.38
C SER A 411 -1.71 11.43 -7.09
N SER A 412 -0.85 10.88 -6.22
CA SER A 412 0.48 11.42 -5.93
C SER A 412 1.48 10.33 -5.49
N ASN A 413 2.78 10.63 -5.60
CA ASN A 413 3.84 9.75 -5.11
C ASN A 413 3.73 9.52 -3.59
N GLN A 414 3.28 10.53 -2.82
CA GLN A 414 3.06 10.39 -1.38
C GLN A 414 1.98 9.34 -1.06
N ARG A 415 0.90 9.28 -1.85
CA ARG A 415 -0.18 8.30 -1.67
C ARG A 415 0.27 6.89 -2.01
N MET A 416 1.00 6.74 -3.12
CA MET A 416 1.65 5.49 -3.50
C MET A 416 2.61 5.01 -2.40
N ASP A 417 3.48 5.90 -1.92
CA ASP A 417 4.47 5.60 -0.88
C ASP A 417 3.81 5.21 0.45
N ALA A 418 2.74 5.89 0.83
CA ALA A 418 1.94 5.53 2.00
C ALA A 418 1.35 4.12 1.86
N TRP A 419 0.79 3.77 0.70
CA TRP A 419 0.28 2.42 0.43
C TRP A 419 1.39 1.36 0.48
N MET A 420 2.51 1.64 -0.17
CA MET A 420 3.66 0.74 -0.22
C MET A 420 4.18 0.48 1.19
N HIS A 421 4.36 1.53 1.99
CA HIS A 421 4.80 1.42 3.37
C HIS A 421 3.79 0.68 4.26
N GLU A 422 2.50 1.01 4.16
CA GLU A 422 1.43 0.32 4.91
C GLU A 422 1.40 -1.19 4.58
N SER A 423 1.59 -1.54 3.30
CA SER A 423 1.61 -2.92 2.82
C SER A 423 2.78 -3.72 3.37
N ILE A 424 3.93 -3.07 3.55
CA ILE A 424 5.14 -3.68 4.13
C ILE A 424 4.97 -3.90 5.65
N ILE A 425 4.44 -2.91 6.36
CA ILE A 425 4.22 -3.01 7.81
C ILE A 425 3.15 -4.07 8.11
N ASN A 426 2.06 -4.07 7.36
CA ASN A 426 0.90 -4.94 7.60
C ASN A 426 0.90 -6.17 6.69
N TYR A 427 2.07 -6.71 6.37
CA TYR A 427 2.25 -7.72 5.33
C TYR A 427 1.44 -9.02 5.52
N LYS A 428 1.02 -9.34 6.75
CA LYS A 428 0.15 -10.50 7.06
C LYS A 428 -1.33 -10.24 6.75
N LYS A 429 -1.73 -8.97 6.74
CA LYS A 429 -3.12 -8.50 6.54
C LYS A 429 -3.32 -7.88 5.14
N ARG A 430 -2.37 -8.05 4.22
CA ARG A 430 -2.42 -7.49 2.86
C ARG A 430 -2.12 -8.57 1.83
N ASN A 431 -2.92 -8.60 0.77
CA ASN A 431 -2.72 -9.53 -0.33
C ASN A 431 -1.52 -9.11 -1.19
N LYS A 432 -0.72 -10.10 -1.59
CA LYS A 432 0.49 -9.91 -2.42
C LYS A 432 0.50 -10.86 -3.61
N TRP A 433 0.07 -12.10 -3.38
CA TRP A 433 -0.05 -13.14 -4.39
C TRP A 433 -1.50 -13.26 -4.84
N TYR A 434 -1.89 -12.50 -5.85
CA TYR A 434 -3.20 -12.61 -6.48
C TYR A 434 -3.16 -13.64 -7.60
N THR A 435 -4.26 -14.36 -7.76
CA THR A 435 -4.55 -15.19 -8.92
C THR A 435 -5.95 -14.85 -9.42
N ALA A 436 -6.30 -15.30 -10.63
CA ALA A 436 -7.66 -15.13 -11.15
C ALA A 436 -8.74 -15.75 -10.24
N ASN A 437 -8.39 -16.74 -9.42
CA ASN A 437 -9.31 -17.46 -8.54
C ASN A 437 -9.26 -16.99 -7.07
N GLY A 438 -8.62 -15.85 -6.80
CA GLY A 438 -8.45 -15.27 -5.48
C GLY A 438 -7.01 -15.28 -4.97
N PRO A 439 -6.74 -14.47 -3.93
CA PRO A 439 -5.41 -14.33 -3.35
C PRO A 439 -5.01 -15.53 -2.48
N TYR A 440 -3.72 -15.88 -2.53
CA TYR A 440 -3.11 -16.85 -1.62
C TYR A 440 -2.36 -16.15 -0.50
N ASN A 441 -2.59 -16.61 0.74
CA ASN A 441 -2.00 -16.04 1.95
C ASN A 441 -1.35 -17.14 2.79
N LYS A 442 -0.35 -16.78 3.59
CA LYS A 442 0.29 -17.70 4.53
C LYS A 442 -0.77 -18.25 5.50
N MET A 443 -0.86 -19.57 5.59
CA MET A 443 -1.79 -20.23 6.51
C MET A 443 -1.11 -20.57 7.83
N ALA A 444 -1.92 -20.69 8.89
CA ALA A 444 -1.47 -21.15 10.20
C ALA A 444 -0.94 -22.59 10.08
N THR A 445 0.05 -22.96 10.90
CA THR A 445 0.61 -24.33 10.89
C THR A 445 -0.40 -25.39 11.37
N THR A 446 -1.52 -24.97 11.97
CA THR A 446 -2.61 -25.81 12.51
C THR A 446 -3.71 -26.09 11.48
N ILE A 447 -3.32 -26.27 10.21
CA ILE A 447 -4.23 -26.64 9.11
C ILE A 447 -3.73 -27.88 8.38
N GLU A 448 -4.62 -28.54 7.64
CA GLU A 448 -4.30 -29.66 6.75
C GLU A 448 -4.81 -29.37 5.34
N PRO A 449 -4.05 -29.64 4.26
CA PRO A 449 -2.66 -30.06 4.27
C PRO A 449 -1.70 -28.89 4.58
N MET A 450 -0.71 -29.14 5.45
CA MET A 450 0.42 -28.25 5.71
C MET A 450 1.72 -29.01 5.36
N PRO A 451 2.57 -28.47 4.46
CA PRO A 451 3.82 -29.15 4.10
C PRO A 451 4.81 -29.14 5.27
N ALA A 452 5.73 -30.11 5.27
CA ALA A 452 6.79 -30.19 6.28
C ALA A 452 7.70 -28.95 6.31
N SER A 453 7.78 -28.21 5.21
CA SER A 453 8.49 -26.93 5.12
C SER A 453 7.83 -25.79 5.90
N GLY A 454 6.57 -25.95 6.33
CA GLY A 454 5.74 -24.91 6.92
C GLY A 454 5.26 -23.85 5.94
N ARG A 455 5.60 -23.94 4.64
CA ARG A 455 5.29 -22.93 3.61
C ARG A 455 3.92 -23.15 2.96
N GLY A 456 2.91 -23.49 3.76
CA GLY A 456 1.54 -23.64 3.30
C GLY A 456 0.83 -22.31 3.12
N TYR A 457 0.32 -22.07 1.90
CA TYR A 457 -0.48 -20.92 1.51
C TYR A 457 -1.87 -21.39 1.09
N GLY A 458 -2.89 -20.61 1.43
CA GLY A 458 -4.28 -20.94 1.14
C GLY A 458 -5.09 -19.67 0.97
N ARG A 459 -6.33 -19.82 0.52
CA ARG A 459 -7.21 -18.67 0.30
C ARG A 459 -7.93 -18.35 1.60
N ASN A 460 -7.51 -17.27 2.25
CA ASN A 460 -8.14 -16.80 3.48
C ASN A 460 -9.32 -15.89 3.13
N LEU A 461 -10.55 -16.38 3.33
CA LEU A 461 -11.78 -15.65 3.04
C LEU A 461 -11.85 -14.24 3.68
N LEU A 462 -11.24 -14.04 4.85
CA LEU A 462 -11.20 -12.72 5.49
C LEU A 462 -10.24 -11.73 4.83
N LEU A 463 -9.27 -12.22 4.06
CA LEU A 463 -8.36 -11.40 3.26
C LEU A 463 -8.83 -11.27 1.82
N VAL A 464 -9.69 -12.19 1.32
CA VAL A 464 -10.35 -11.99 0.01
C VAL A 464 -11.19 -10.71 0.05
N LYS A 465 -11.90 -10.46 1.16
CA LYS A 465 -12.49 -9.14 1.43
C LYS A 465 -11.35 -8.16 1.78
N GLU A 466 -11.27 -7.04 1.07
CA GLU A 466 -10.22 -6.04 1.24
C GLU A 466 -10.77 -4.87 2.08
N ASP A 467 -11.10 -5.15 3.34
CA ASP A 467 -11.81 -4.20 4.23
C ASP A 467 -11.02 -2.92 4.52
N ARG A 468 -9.70 -3.03 4.72
CA ARG A 468 -8.83 -1.86 4.82
C ARG A 468 -8.85 -1.04 3.53
N VAL A 469 -8.81 -1.69 2.38
CA VAL A 469 -8.84 -1.00 1.08
C VAL A 469 -10.15 -0.25 0.92
N MET A 470 -11.28 -0.80 1.37
CA MET A 470 -12.57 -0.08 1.40
C MET A 470 -12.49 1.21 2.22
N LEU A 471 -11.88 1.15 3.41
CA LEU A 471 -11.71 2.33 4.25
C LEU A 471 -10.79 3.37 3.58
N LEU A 472 -9.68 2.94 2.99
CA LEU A 472 -8.76 3.83 2.27
C LEU A 472 -9.43 4.44 1.03
N TYR A 473 -10.17 3.64 0.27
CA TYR A 473 -10.96 4.13 -0.86
C TYR A 473 -11.94 5.21 -0.42
N ASN A 474 -12.76 4.98 0.60
CA ASN A 474 -13.69 5.98 1.11
C ASN A 474 -13.03 7.29 1.58
N GLN A 475 -11.75 7.26 1.97
CA GLN A 475 -10.99 8.43 2.40
C GLN A 475 -10.30 9.18 1.26
N THR A 476 -9.93 8.49 0.19
CA THR A 476 -8.96 9.00 -0.79
C THR A 476 -9.43 8.92 -2.23
N GLN A 477 -10.35 8.00 -2.53
CA GLN A 477 -10.84 7.68 -3.87
C GLN A 477 -9.71 7.35 -4.86
N GLU A 478 -8.58 6.78 -4.38
CA GLU A 478 -7.50 6.36 -5.28
C GLU A 478 -7.99 5.23 -6.19
N ARG A 479 -7.62 5.32 -7.47
CA ARG A 479 -7.98 4.38 -8.52
C ARG A 479 -7.48 2.96 -8.21
N TYR A 480 -6.28 2.84 -7.67
CA TYR A 480 -5.75 1.55 -7.21
C TYR A 480 -6.64 0.84 -6.18
N TYR A 481 -7.26 1.60 -5.26
CA TYR A 481 -8.13 1.01 -4.24
C TYR A 481 -9.47 0.59 -4.85
N GLU A 482 -10.02 1.37 -5.78
CA GLU A 482 -11.18 0.97 -6.58
C GLU A 482 -10.93 -0.36 -7.31
N ASP A 483 -9.77 -0.50 -7.97
CA ASP A 483 -9.42 -1.70 -8.72
C ASP A 483 -9.33 -2.95 -7.84
N LEU A 484 -8.70 -2.83 -6.68
CA LEU A 484 -8.63 -3.91 -5.69
C LEU A 484 -10.02 -4.31 -5.18
N LEU A 485 -10.92 -3.35 -4.99
CA LEU A 485 -12.29 -3.62 -4.54
C LEU A 485 -13.11 -4.33 -5.62
N HIS A 486 -13.03 -3.90 -6.88
CA HIS A 486 -13.65 -4.61 -7.99
C HIS A 486 -13.11 -6.04 -8.14
N ASN A 487 -11.79 -6.21 -7.99
CA ASN A 487 -11.17 -7.54 -8.00
C ASN A 487 -11.65 -8.42 -6.83
N SER A 488 -11.84 -7.84 -5.64
CA SER A 488 -12.40 -8.52 -4.46
C SER A 488 -13.85 -8.97 -4.71
N PHE A 489 -14.72 -8.10 -5.25
CA PHE A 489 -16.10 -8.48 -5.60
C PHE A 489 -16.16 -9.64 -6.61
N ALA A 490 -15.30 -9.61 -7.63
CA ALA A 490 -15.18 -10.68 -8.60
C ALA A 490 -14.68 -11.99 -7.95
N ASN A 491 -13.62 -11.92 -7.14
CA ASN A 491 -13.06 -13.09 -6.43
C ASN A 491 -14.07 -13.72 -5.48
N LEU A 492 -14.84 -12.93 -4.72
CA LEU A 492 -15.88 -13.45 -3.83
C LEU A 492 -16.99 -14.17 -4.63
N THR A 493 -17.33 -13.68 -5.81
CA THR A 493 -18.28 -14.35 -6.72
C THR A 493 -17.73 -15.68 -7.23
N ILE A 494 -16.49 -15.69 -7.69
CA ILE A 494 -15.79 -16.90 -8.17
C ILE A 494 -15.71 -17.95 -7.06
N PHE A 495 -15.33 -17.53 -5.87
CA PHE A 495 -15.13 -18.41 -4.73
C PHE A 495 -16.44 -19.04 -4.25
N ARG A 496 -17.52 -18.25 -4.25
CA ARG A 496 -18.86 -18.74 -3.93
C ARG A 496 -19.36 -19.77 -4.96
N GLY A 497 -19.04 -19.56 -6.24
CA GLY A 497 -19.62 -20.31 -7.34
C GLY A 497 -21.14 -20.23 -7.31
N ASN A 498 -21.80 -21.39 -7.44
CA ASN A 498 -23.27 -21.49 -7.44
C ASN A 498 -23.90 -21.57 -6.04
N LYS A 499 -23.11 -21.49 -4.97
CA LYS A 499 -23.61 -21.54 -3.59
C LYS A 499 -24.19 -20.19 -3.18
N THR A 500 -24.92 -20.16 -2.08
CA THR A 500 -25.38 -18.91 -1.45
C THR A 500 -24.47 -18.46 -0.30
N TYR A 501 -23.36 -19.16 -0.07
CA TYR A 501 -22.44 -18.94 1.04
C TYR A 501 -21.01 -19.30 0.64
N TRP A 502 -20.06 -18.86 1.44
CA TRP A 502 -18.63 -19.11 1.25
C TRP A 502 -18.15 -20.22 2.20
N GLU A 503 -17.45 -21.20 1.64
CA GLU A 503 -16.90 -22.32 2.39
C GLU A 503 -15.40 -22.13 2.62
N THR A 504 -14.92 -22.43 3.81
CA THR A 504 -13.48 -22.56 4.09
C THR A 504 -12.95 -23.84 3.45
N GLU A 505 -11.90 -23.72 2.64
CA GLU A 505 -11.33 -24.82 1.84
C GLU A 505 -10.25 -25.62 2.57
N VAL A 506 -9.83 -25.16 3.75
CA VAL A 506 -8.78 -25.80 4.56
C VAL A 506 -9.35 -26.41 5.83
N THR A 507 -8.90 -27.62 6.18
CA THR A 507 -9.25 -28.24 7.46
C THR A 507 -8.44 -27.60 8.59
N SER A 508 -9.10 -27.12 9.63
CA SER A 508 -8.45 -26.75 10.89
C SER A 508 -8.18 -28.00 11.73
N THR A 509 -6.93 -28.23 12.15
CA THR A 509 -6.59 -29.36 13.02
C THR A 509 -7.25 -29.25 14.39
N TYR A 510 -7.40 -28.02 14.91
CA TYR A 510 -8.11 -27.77 16.16
C TYR A 510 -9.59 -28.20 16.07
N LEU A 511 -10.31 -27.76 15.03
CA LEU A 511 -11.73 -28.11 14.87
C LEU A 511 -11.92 -29.58 14.56
N LYS A 512 -11.04 -30.17 13.75
CA LYS A 512 -11.01 -31.61 13.48
C LYS A 512 -10.82 -32.43 14.76
N ASN A 513 -9.86 -32.06 15.62
CA ASN A 513 -9.63 -32.77 16.88
C ASN A 513 -10.80 -32.63 17.85
N LEU A 514 -11.48 -31.48 17.84
CA LEU A 514 -12.55 -31.19 18.79
C LEU A 514 -13.90 -31.79 18.38
N TYR A 515 -14.19 -31.86 17.09
CA TYR A 515 -15.52 -32.22 16.57
C TYR A 515 -15.50 -33.27 15.45
N ASN A 516 -14.32 -33.75 15.04
CA ASN A 516 -14.17 -34.73 13.97
C ASN A 516 -14.80 -34.30 12.63
N PHE A 517 -14.66 -33.02 12.25
CA PHE A 517 -15.04 -32.56 10.91
C PHE A 517 -13.87 -31.92 10.15
N THR A 518 -14.06 -31.77 8.83
CA THR A 518 -13.04 -31.38 7.85
C THR A 518 -13.58 -30.31 6.92
N ALA A 519 -12.71 -29.65 6.16
CA ALA A 519 -13.13 -28.85 5.02
C ALA A 519 -13.87 -29.71 3.96
N PRO A 520 -14.76 -29.10 3.15
CA PRO A 520 -15.22 -27.72 3.28
C PRO A 520 -16.23 -27.52 4.42
N PHE A 521 -16.25 -26.34 5.02
CA PHE A 521 -17.24 -25.94 6.03
C PHE A 521 -17.53 -24.44 5.97
N VAL A 522 -18.70 -24.04 6.45
CA VAL A 522 -19.05 -22.62 6.62
C VAL A 522 -18.53 -22.15 7.96
N ASP A 523 -17.70 -21.12 7.96
CA ASP A 523 -17.42 -20.32 9.15
C ASP A 523 -18.39 -19.13 9.17
N THR A 524 -19.19 -19.04 10.24
CA THR A 524 -20.21 -17.99 10.37
C THR A 524 -19.62 -16.58 10.48
N ARG A 525 -18.45 -16.40 11.10
CA ARG A 525 -17.80 -15.09 11.18
C ARG A 525 -17.27 -14.67 9.81
N PHE A 526 -16.76 -15.60 9.02
CA PHE A 526 -16.29 -15.29 7.67
C PHE A 526 -17.45 -14.86 6.77
N ASN A 527 -18.56 -15.59 6.81
CA ASN A 527 -19.73 -15.28 5.99
C ASN A 527 -20.44 -14.00 6.43
N GLU A 528 -20.49 -13.71 7.73
CA GLU A 528 -20.95 -12.42 8.26
C GLU A 528 -20.13 -11.27 7.66
N GLN A 529 -18.81 -11.34 7.78
CA GLN A 529 -17.93 -10.26 7.35
C GLN A 529 -17.95 -10.06 5.84
N ILE A 530 -18.07 -11.14 5.06
CA ILE A 530 -18.25 -11.06 3.60
C ILE A 530 -19.60 -10.42 3.26
N ALA A 531 -20.68 -10.84 3.93
CA ALA A 531 -22.01 -10.26 3.69
C ALA A 531 -22.03 -8.75 3.99
N LEU A 532 -21.37 -8.30 5.07
CA LEU A 532 -21.22 -6.88 5.41
C LEU A 532 -20.36 -6.14 4.39
N PHE A 533 -19.26 -6.73 3.93
CA PHE A 533 -18.40 -6.14 2.90
C PHE A 533 -19.15 -5.94 1.57
N LEU A 534 -19.89 -6.94 1.11
CA LEU A 534 -20.69 -6.86 -0.11
C LEU A 534 -21.83 -5.85 0.03
N TYR A 535 -22.49 -5.81 1.19
CA TYR A 535 -23.57 -4.87 1.46
C TYR A 535 -23.09 -3.41 1.45
N ASN A 536 -22.04 -3.12 2.23
CA ASN A 536 -21.52 -1.75 2.34
C ASN A 536 -20.80 -1.32 1.06
N GLY A 537 -19.96 -2.19 0.52
CA GLY A 537 -19.20 -1.93 -0.71
C GLY A 537 -20.11 -1.82 -1.92
N GLY A 538 -21.00 -2.79 -2.14
CA GLY A 538 -21.94 -2.74 -3.25
C GLY A 538 -22.82 -1.49 -3.21
N LYS A 539 -23.24 -1.04 -2.02
CA LYS A 539 -23.98 0.22 -1.88
C LYS A 539 -23.13 1.44 -2.24
N ALA A 540 -21.87 1.49 -1.82
CA ALA A 540 -20.95 2.58 -2.14
C ALA A 540 -20.68 2.68 -3.65
N PHE A 541 -20.61 1.55 -4.36
CA PHE A 541 -20.42 1.48 -5.81
C PHE A 541 -21.74 1.46 -6.62
N GLY A 542 -22.90 1.59 -5.98
CA GLY A 542 -24.19 1.60 -6.68
C GLY A 542 -24.59 0.27 -7.33
N HIS A 543 -24.04 -0.85 -6.88
CA HIS A 543 -24.38 -2.19 -7.36
C HIS A 543 -25.82 -2.54 -7.01
N LYS A 544 -26.61 -3.03 -7.98
CA LYS A 544 -28.04 -3.33 -7.77
C LYS A 544 -28.29 -4.53 -6.85
N ASP A 545 -27.34 -5.43 -6.77
CA ASP A 545 -27.34 -6.69 -6.03
C ASP A 545 -26.59 -6.60 -4.69
N TYR A 546 -26.25 -5.39 -4.22
CA TYR A 546 -25.49 -5.18 -2.98
C TYR A 546 -26.06 -5.92 -1.75
N ASN A 547 -27.38 -6.10 -1.67
CA ASN A 547 -28.06 -6.75 -0.55
C ASN A 547 -28.25 -8.27 -0.72
N GLU A 548 -27.82 -8.86 -1.85
CA GLU A 548 -27.95 -10.31 -2.10
C GLU A 548 -27.13 -11.12 -1.08
N GLY A 549 -25.90 -10.72 -0.81
CA GLY A 549 -25.04 -11.37 0.18
C GLY A 549 -25.65 -11.39 1.59
N LEU A 550 -26.23 -10.24 2.01
CA LEU A 550 -26.95 -10.11 3.28
C LEU A 550 -28.14 -11.07 3.35
N ARG A 551 -28.99 -11.08 2.30
CA ARG A 551 -30.16 -11.96 2.21
C ARG A 551 -29.76 -13.43 2.27
N ASN A 552 -28.75 -13.81 1.49
CA ASN A 552 -28.30 -15.18 1.37
C ASN A 552 -27.77 -15.72 2.71
N TYR A 553 -26.95 -14.93 3.41
CA TYR A 553 -26.43 -15.35 4.70
C TYR A 553 -27.51 -15.36 5.80
N ALA A 554 -28.40 -14.35 5.85
CA ALA A 554 -29.53 -14.35 6.77
C ALA A 554 -30.45 -15.58 6.57
N ASN A 555 -30.73 -15.94 5.31
CA ASN A 555 -31.47 -17.16 4.97
C ASN A 555 -30.75 -18.43 5.44
N LEU A 556 -29.42 -18.49 5.30
CA LEU A 556 -28.64 -19.62 5.80
C LEU A 556 -28.78 -19.79 7.31
N LEU A 557 -28.78 -18.69 8.08
CA LEU A 557 -28.97 -18.71 9.54
C LEU A 557 -30.38 -19.18 9.91
N VAL A 558 -31.42 -18.63 9.29
CA VAL A 558 -32.83 -19.05 9.48
C VAL A 558 -33.01 -20.56 9.25
N GLN A 559 -32.34 -21.11 8.23
CA GLN A 559 -32.45 -22.52 7.89
C GLN A 559 -31.87 -23.47 8.94
N GLN A 560 -30.97 -23.01 9.82
CA GLN A 560 -30.30 -23.89 10.78
C GLN A 560 -31.30 -24.54 11.76
N GLN A 561 -32.34 -23.79 12.17
CA GLN A 561 -33.39 -24.35 13.03
C GLN A 561 -34.12 -25.50 12.33
N LYS A 562 -34.51 -25.32 11.06
CA LYS A 562 -35.20 -26.36 10.27
C LYS A 562 -34.33 -27.60 10.05
N LYS A 563 -33.02 -27.41 9.93
CA LYS A 563 -32.02 -28.50 9.78
C LYS A 563 -31.70 -29.21 11.11
N GLY A 564 -32.26 -28.77 12.23
CA GLY A 564 -31.91 -29.30 13.56
C GLY A 564 -30.48 -28.95 14.00
N ASN A 565 -29.81 -28.04 13.28
CA ASN A 565 -28.44 -27.60 13.56
C ASN A 565 -28.43 -26.41 14.53
N VAL A 566 -29.14 -26.55 15.64
CA VAL A 566 -29.22 -25.54 16.70
C VAL A 566 -29.11 -26.21 18.06
N SER A 567 -28.52 -25.53 19.04
CA SER A 567 -28.58 -25.94 20.44
C SER A 567 -29.82 -25.31 21.09
N ALA A 568 -30.93 -26.05 21.13
CA ALA A 568 -32.20 -25.55 21.66
C ALA A 568 -32.29 -25.63 23.19
N LEU A 569 -32.66 -24.51 23.83
CA LEU A 569 -33.11 -24.46 25.22
C LEU A 569 -34.62 -24.64 25.31
N THR A 570 -35.34 -24.04 24.35
CA THR A 570 -36.78 -24.27 24.09
C THR A 570 -37.03 -24.19 22.58
N LYS A 571 -38.27 -24.45 22.14
CA LYS A 571 -38.66 -24.23 20.73
C LYS A 571 -38.45 -22.78 20.23
N SER A 572 -38.47 -21.81 21.16
CA SER A 572 -38.36 -20.36 20.87
C SER A 572 -37.05 -19.73 21.36
N ALA A 573 -36.11 -20.53 21.87
CA ALA A 573 -34.84 -20.04 22.40
C ALA A 573 -33.74 -21.06 22.08
N TYR A 574 -32.81 -20.71 21.20
CA TYR A 574 -31.77 -21.61 20.72
C TYR A 574 -30.52 -20.84 20.26
N TYR A 575 -29.39 -21.54 20.25
CA TYR A 575 -28.12 -21.03 19.70
C TYR A 575 -27.80 -21.65 18.34
N ILE A 576 -27.25 -20.83 17.44
CA ILE A 576 -26.68 -21.27 16.17
C ILE A 576 -25.17 -21.52 16.39
N PRO A 577 -24.61 -22.66 15.93
CA PRO A 577 -23.20 -22.98 16.11
C PRO A 577 -22.27 -22.16 15.21
N ASP A 578 -20.99 -22.08 15.58
CA ASP A 578 -19.99 -21.26 14.87
C ASP A 578 -19.68 -21.79 13.46
N TYR A 579 -19.76 -23.10 13.26
CA TYR A 579 -19.35 -23.77 12.02
C TYR A 579 -20.44 -24.70 11.49
N PHE A 580 -20.64 -24.70 10.17
CA PHE A 580 -21.53 -25.64 9.48
C PHE A 580 -20.71 -26.56 8.57
N PRO A 581 -20.42 -27.81 8.99
CA PRO A 581 -19.72 -28.77 8.14
C PRO A 581 -20.52 -29.08 6.87
N ALA A 582 -19.86 -29.17 5.71
CA ALA A 582 -20.56 -29.45 4.46
C ALA A 582 -20.85 -30.94 4.24
N LYS A 583 -20.05 -31.84 4.84
CA LYS A 583 -20.10 -33.30 4.61
C LYS A 583 -20.45 -34.11 5.85
N GLN A 584 -20.27 -33.54 7.04
CA GLN A 584 -20.52 -34.22 8.32
C GLN A 584 -21.79 -33.69 9.00
N GLN A 585 -22.51 -34.56 9.70
CA GLN A 585 -23.57 -34.16 10.62
C GLN A 585 -22.99 -34.05 12.04
N VAL A 586 -22.27 -32.98 12.32
CA VAL A 586 -21.79 -32.67 13.67
C VAL A 586 -22.19 -31.25 14.05
N ARG A 587 -22.57 -31.07 15.31
CA ARG A 587 -22.85 -29.75 15.88
C ARG A 587 -21.60 -29.28 16.61
N THR A 588 -21.13 -28.07 16.30
CA THR A 588 -19.99 -27.47 17.01
C THR A 588 -20.46 -26.62 18.19
N HIS A 589 -19.50 -26.11 18.96
CA HIS A 589 -19.77 -25.02 19.90
C HIS A 589 -20.39 -23.78 19.24
N THR A 590 -20.96 -22.95 20.11
CA THR A 590 -21.29 -21.55 19.86
C THR A 590 -20.38 -20.67 20.71
N SER A 591 -19.76 -19.66 20.11
CA SER A 591 -19.09 -18.57 20.81
C SER A 591 -19.96 -17.31 20.81
N MET A 592 -19.81 -16.47 21.84
CA MET A 592 -20.67 -15.28 21.99
C MET A 592 -20.48 -14.31 20.81
N ASN A 593 -19.25 -14.07 20.35
CA ASN A 593 -18.97 -13.17 19.23
C ASN A 593 -19.63 -13.64 17.91
N HIS A 594 -19.53 -14.92 17.55
CA HIS A 594 -20.20 -15.49 16.37
C HIS A 594 -21.72 -15.40 16.49
N LEU A 595 -22.26 -15.67 17.67
CA LEU A 595 -23.70 -15.62 17.93
C LEU A 595 -24.27 -14.20 17.78
N LEU A 596 -23.59 -13.21 18.37
CA LEU A 596 -23.96 -11.80 18.27
C LEU A 596 -23.85 -11.30 16.83
N GLY A 597 -22.77 -11.66 16.12
CA GLY A 597 -22.59 -11.32 14.71
C GLY A 597 -23.70 -11.87 13.81
N GLY A 598 -24.05 -13.14 13.96
CA GLY A 598 -25.18 -13.75 13.25
C GLY A 598 -26.53 -13.10 13.58
N MET A 599 -26.77 -12.76 14.85
CA MET A 599 -27.96 -12.03 15.28
C MET A 599 -28.04 -10.63 14.65
N ASN A 600 -26.91 -9.92 14.57
CA ASN A 600 -26.85 -8.59 13.95
C ASN A 600 -27.16 -8.64 12.44
N ILE A 601 -26.68 -9.66 11.73
CA ILE A 601 -27.06 -9.92 10.34
C ILE A 601 -28.57 -10.10 10.18
N LEU A 602 -29.20 -10.88 11.06
CA LEU A 602 -30.65 -11.10 11.02
C LEU A 602 -31.43 -9.80 11.27
N LEU A 603 -30.98 -8.97 12.22
CA LEU A 603 -31.60 -7.65 12.47
C LEU A 603 -31.43 -6.71 11.27
N MET A 604 -30.25 -6.69 10.65
CA MET A 604 -30.01 -5.92 9.43
C MET A 604 -30.89 -6.41 8.27
N ALA A 605 -31.00 -7.73 8.08
CA ALA A 605 -31.86 -8.30 7.06
C ALA A 605 -33.35 -8.01 7.31
N TYR A 606 -33.80 -8.01 8.57
CA TYR A 606 -35.15 -7.56 8.91
C TYR A 606 -35.37 -6.08 8.56
N GLN A 607 -34.42 -5.21 8.90
CA GLN A 607 -34.52 -3.78 8.59
C GLN A 607 -34.56 -3.52 7.08
N GLU A 608 -33.76 -4.26 6.31
CA GLU A 608 -33.67 -4.14 4.85
C GLU A 608 -34.89 -4.74 4.12
N PHE A 609 -35.29 -5.96 4.49
CA PHE A 609 -36.28 -6.74 3.72
C PHE A 609 -37.67 -6.82 4.34
N LYS A 610 -37.83 -6.38 5.59
CA LYS A 610 -39.09 -6.42 6.36
C LYS A 610 -39.72 -7.82 6.51
N ASP A 611 -38.94 -8.89 6.31
CA ASP A 611 -39.42 -10.26 6.50
C ASP A 611 -39.36 -10.63 7.99
N PRO A 612 -40.51 -10.93 8.64
CA PRO A 612 -40.58 -11.22 10.07
C PRO A 612 -39.78 -12.46 10.48
N ILE A 613 -39.45 -13.38 9.57
CA ILE A 613 -38.69 -14.59 9.92
C ILE A 613 -37.29 -14.24 10.47
N TYR A 614 -36.68 -13.17 9.97
CA TYR A 614 -35.37 -12.73 10.43
C TYR A 614 -35.45 -12.20 11.86
N LEU A 615 -36.46 -11.37 12.17
CA LEU A 615 -36.70 -10.86 13.51
C LEU A 615 -37.04 -11.99 14.50
N GLN A 616 -37.86 -12.96 14.08
CA GLN A 616 -38.18 -14.13 14.90
C GLN A 616 -36.94 -14.95 15.25
N THR A 617 -36.05 -15.16 14.27
CA THR A 617 -34.79 -15.91 14.46
C THR A 617 -33.83 -15.13 15.37
N ALA A 618 -33.66 -13.81 15.15
CA ALA A 618 -32.86 -12.95 16.02
C ALA A 618 -33.39 -12.93 17.46
N SER A 619 -34.72 -12.86 17.63
CA SER A 619 -35.38 -12.90 18.94
C SER A 619 -35.19 -14.24 19.66
N ALA A 620 -35.11 -15.36 18.92
CA ALA A 620 -34.84 -16.66 19.51
C ALA A 620 -33.41 -16.76 20.07
N ILE A 621 -32.44 -16.16 19.37
CA ILE A 621 -31.05 -16.05 19.85
C ILE A 621 -30.98 -15.16 21.09
N GLU A 622 -31.55 -13.96 21.04
CA GLU A 622 -31.60 -13.02 22.16
C GLU A 622 -32.23 -13.68 23.40
N LYS A 623 -33.38 -14.33 23.24
CA LYS A 623 -34.05 -15.04 24.34
C LYS A 623 -33.20 -16.16 24.93
N ALA A 624 -32.40 -16.85 24.11
CA ALA A 624 -31.47 -17.84 24.61
C ALA A 624 -30.35 -17.19 25.45
N ILE A 625 -29.79 -16.07 25.00
CA ILE A 625 -28.82 -15.28 25.76
C ILE A 625 -29.43 -14.84 27.09
N GLN A 626 -30.67 -14.33 27.09
CA GLN A 626 -31.38 -13.91 28.30
C GLN A 626 -31.56 -15.06 29.31
N LEU A 627 -31.94 -16.26 28.86
CA LEU A 627 -32.16 -17.41 29.73
C LEU A 627 -30.87 -17.91 30.40
N GLU A 628 -29.73 -17.82 29.72
CA GLU A 628 -28.43 -18.29 30.22
C GLU A 628 -27.43 -17.18 30.54
N GLU A 629 -27.86 -15.91 30.63
CA GLU A 629 -27.00 -14.73 30.84
C GLU A 629 -26.01 -14.94 32.00
N LYS A 630 -26.53 -15.38 33.16
CA LYS A 630 -25.73 -15.63 34.36
C LYS A 630 -24.70 -16.75 34.18
N LYS A 631 -24.92 -17.67 33.24
CA LYS A 631 -23.97 -18.75 32.92
C LYS A 631 -22.88 -18.27 31.97
N TRP A 632 -23.19 -17.33 31.07
CA TRP A 632 -22.22 -16.71 30.16
C TRP A 632 -21.22 -15.80 30.89
N ILE A 633 -21.65 -15.15 31.97
CA ILE A 633 -20.80 -14.27 32.77
C ILE A 633 -20.01 -15.08 33.81
N ARG A 634 -18.69 -14.95 33.79
CA ARG A 634 -17.76 -15.56 34.73
C ARG A 634 -17.75 -14.81 36.06
N SER A 635 -17.21 -15.45 37.10
CA SER A 635 -17.10 -14.84 38.43
C SER A 635 -16.20 -13.59 38.46
N ASP A 636 -15.30 -13.43 37.49
CA ASP A 636 -14.45 -12.24 37.33
C ASP A 636 -15.09 -11.12 36.50
N GLY A 637 -16.32 -11.33 36.00
CA GLY A 637 -17.06 -10.39 35.15
C GLY A 637 -16.76 -10.53 33.66
N ASP A 638 -15.81 -11.38 33.28
CA ASP A 638 -15.51 -11.69 31.88
C ASP A 638 -16.59 -12.62 31.29
N ILE A 639 -16.60 -12.76 29.97
CA ILE A 639 -17.53 -13.66 29.26
C ILE A 639 -16.82 -14.99 28.98
N TRP A 640 -17.55 -16.10 28.99
CA TRP A 640 -17.01 -17.37 28.51
C TRP A 640 -16.83 -17.34 26.98
N TYR A 641 -15.71 -17.85 26.49
CA TYR A 641 -15.43 -17.90 25.05
C TYR A 641 -16.49 -18.72 24.30
N LYS A 642 -16.76 -19.94 24.77
CA LYS A 642 -17.65 -20.88 24.09
C LYS A 642 -18.58 -21.63 25.02
N ARG A 643 -19.70 -22.04 24.45
CA ARG A 643 -20.64 -23.03 24.97
C ARG A 643 -20.66 -24.24 24.03
N ASP A 644 -20.36 -25.42 24.55
CA ASP A 644 -20.33 -26.65 23.76
C ASP A 644 -21.75 -27.19 23.44
N PRO A 645 -21.88 -28.22 22.59
CA PRO A 645 -23.18 -28.83 22.27
C PRO A 645 -23.93 -29.43 23.48
N ASN A 646 -23.23 -29.77 24.56
CA ASN A 646 -23.81 -30.32 25.79
C ASN A 646 -24.20 -29.23 26.81
N GLY A 647 -23.94 -27.96 26.48
CA GLY A 647 -24.25 -26.81 27.33
C GLY A 647 -23.19 -26.47 28.37
N GLN A 648 -21.97 -27.00 28.25
CA GLN A 648 -20.85 -26.61 29.09
C GLN A 648 -20.16 -25.37 28.56
N PHE A 649 -19.78 -24.47 29.46
CA PHE A 649 -19.11 -23.20 29.15
C PHE A 649 -17.60 -23.33 29.44
N ALA A 650 -16.78 -22.87 28.51
CA ALA A 650 -15.33 -23.02 28.61
C ALA A 650 -14.55 -21.94 27.83
N GLY A 651 -13.25 -21.83 28.15
CA GLY A 651 -12.30 -20.95 27.46
C GLY A 651 -12.24 -19.51 28.00
N ARG A 652 -11.16 -18.82 27.66
CA ARG A 652 -10.99 -17.38 27.89
C ARG A 652 -11.44 -16.63 26.65
N ASP A 653 -12.31 -15.65 26.83
CA ASP A 653 -12.82 -14.83 25.74
C ASP A 653 -11.74 -13.89 25.19
N TYR A 654 -11.98 -13.37 23.98
CA TYR A 654 -11.15 -12.32 23.41
C TYR A 654 -11.15 -11.08 24.29
N THR A 655 -10.05 -10.34 24.30
CA THR A 655 -9.91 -9.16 25.15
C THR A 655 -11.00 -8.14 24.85
N HIS A 656 -11.15 -7.72 23.59
CA HIS A 656 -12.05 -6.61 23.22
C HIS A 656 -13.22 -7.02 22.32
N LEU A 657 -13.05 -8.04 21.48
CA LEU A 657 -14.00 -8.41 20.41
C LEU A 657 -15.45 -8.57 20.87
N THR A 658 -15.69 -9.38 21.92
CA THR A 658 -17.06 -9.63 22.40
C THR A 658 -17.72 -8.36 22.97
N LEU A 659 -16.95 -7.41 23.51
CA LEU A 659 -17.50 -6.13 23.94
C LEU A 659 -17.94 -5.27 22.74
N GLU A 660 -17.16 -5.26 21.65
CA GLU A 660 -17.56 -4.60 20.40
C GLU A 660 -18.89 -5.17 19.87
N ASP A 661 -18.99 -6.50 19.78
CA ASP A 661 -20.19 -7.16 19.26
C ASP A 661 -21.40 -6.95 20.18
N LEU A 662 -21.22 -6.89 21.51
CA LEU A 662 -22.28 -6.58 22.47
C LEU A 662 -22.80 -5.15 22.30
N ILE A 663 -21.91 -4.17 22.17
CA ILE A 663 -22.25 -2.76 21.92
C ILE A 663 -23.01 -2.64 20.60
N HIS A 664 -22.52 -3.30 19.54
CA HIS A 664 -23.19 -3.27 18.25
C HIS A 664 -24.59 -3.93 18.30
N SER A 665 -24.72 -5.03 19.03
CA SER A 665 -26.01 -5.70 19.23
C SER A 665 -27.00 -4.82 19.99
N TYR A 666 -26.54 -4.11 21.03
CA TYR A 666 -27.36 -3.12 21.73
C TYR A 666 -27.86 -2.03 20.77
N GLU A 667 -26.97 -1.48 19.95
CA GLU A 667 -27.30 -0.45 18.95
C GLU A 667 -28.37 -0.97 17.96
N LYS A 668 -28.20 -2.17 17.39
CA LYS A 668 -29.17 -2.76 16.46
C LYS A 668 -30.53 -3.01 17.11
N TRP A 669 -30.56 -3.59 18.32
CA TRP A 669 -31.82 -3.81 19.03
C TRP A 669 -32.51 -2.50 19.41
N SER A 670 -31.76 -1.44 19.72
CA SER A 670 -32.34 -0.13 20.07
C SER A 670 -33.19 0.46 18.94
N ALA A 671 -32.84 0.14 17.69
CA ALA A 671 -33.54 0.56 16.48
C ALA A 671 -34.70 -0.39 16.09
N VAL A 672 -34.85 -1.54 16.75
CA VAL A 672 -35.83 -2.57 16.39
C VAL A 672 -36.84 -2.81 17.52
N ASP A 673 -36.35 -3.15 18.72
CA ASP A 673 -37.16 -3.44 19.90
C ASP A 673 -36.37 -3.16 21.18
N LYS A 674 -36.68 -2.01 21.82
CA LYS A 674 -36.00 -1.57 23.04
C LYS A 674 -36.23 -2.49 24.23
N THR A 675 -37.26 -3.35 24.21
CA THR A 675 -37.50 -4.30 25.31
C THR A 675 -36.41 -5.36 25.43
N LYS A 676 -35.58 -5.52 24.39
CA LYS A 676 -34.47 -6.48 24.34
C LYS A 676 -33.16 -5.97 24.93
N LEU A 677 -33.04 -4.66 25.13
CA LEU A 677 -31.81 -4.02 25.60
C LEU A 677 -31.28 -4.46 26.98
N PRO A 678 -32.13 -4.78 27.99
CA PRO A 678 -31.64 -4.99 29.35
C PRO A 678 -30.58 -6.09 29.51
N VAL A 679 -30.65 -7.18 28.73
CA VAL A 679 -29.64 -8.27 28.81
C VAL A 679 -28.29 -7.79 28.27
N PHE A 680 -28.27 -7.10 27.13
CA PHE A 680 -27.05 -6.58 26.53
C PHE A 680 -26.41 -5.51 27.41
N GLU A 681 -27.19 -4.61 28.01
CA GLU A 681 -26.68 -3.60 28.94
C GLU A 681 -25.94 -4.23 30.12
N ARG A 682 -26.49 -5.29 30.72
CA ARG A 682 -25.84 -6.00 31.84
C ARG A 682 -24.55 -6.70 31.41
N MET A 683 -24.55 -7.33 30.24
CA MET A 683 -23.36 -7.99 29.70
C MET A 683 -22.26 -6.98 29.32
N ILE A 684 -22.61 -5.83 28.72
CA ILE A 684 -21.69 -4.71 28.44
C ILE A 684 -21.07 -4.23 29.74
N LYS A 685 -21.88 -3.94 30.77
CA LYS A 685 -21.40 -3.51 32.10
C LYS A 685 -20.43 -4.52 32.71
N SER A 686 -20.75 -5.81 32.61
CA SER A 686 -19.89 -6.89 33.11
C SER A 686 -18.54 -6.93 32.40
N LYS A 687 -18.53 -7.04 31.07
CA LYS A 687 -17.31 -7.17 30.27
C LYS A 687 -16.45 -5.90 30.34
N ALA A 688 -17.06 -4.72 30.21
CA ALA A 688 -16.35 -3.44 30.35
C ALA A 688 -15.76 -3.27 31.76
N GLY A 689 -16.52 -3.66 32.80
CA GLY A 689 -16.04 -3.68 34.18
C GLY A 689 -14.84 -4.61 34.39
N TYR A 690 -14.87 -5.81 33.79
CA TYR A 690 -13.73 -6.72 33.77
C TYR A 690 -12.48 -6.09 33.11
N LEU A 691 -12.63 -5.48 31.93
CA LEU A 691 -11.52 -4.83 31.25
C LEU A 691 -10.95 -3.67 32.06
N ASN A 692 -11.82 -2.86 32.65
CA ASN A 692 -11.44 -1.73 33.48
C ASN A 692 -10.67 -2.19 34.75
N LYS A 693 -11.22 -3.17 35.48
CA LYS A 693 -10.59 -3.74 36.68
C LYS A 693 -9.20 -4.29 36.40
N ASN A 694 -8.99 -4.86 35.21
CA ASN A 694 -7.72 -5.46 34.79
C ASN A 694 -6.85 -4.53 33.93
N LYS A 695 -7.24 -3.26 33.76
CA LYS A 695 -6.54 -2.23 32.96
C LYS A 695 -6.18 -2.71 31.54
N LYS A 696 -7.12 -3.39 30.87
CA LYS A 696 -6.92 -4.00 29.55
C LYS A 696 -7.11 -3.04 28.38
N GLY A 697 -7.32 -1.75 28.62
CA GLY A 697 -7.56 -0.77 27.56
C GLY A 697 -8.84 -1.03 26.77
N TYR A 698 -8.95 -0.41 25.61
CA TYR A 698 -10.13 -0.47 24.73
C TYR A 698 -9.73 -0.26 23.28
N THR A 699 -10.64 -0.56 22.35
CA THR A 699 -10.47 -0.24 20.94
C THR A 699 -11.18 1.08 20.59
N THR A 700 -10.77 1.72 19.50
CA THR A 700 -11.50 2.88 18.95
C THR A 700 -12.98 2.57 18.71
N LYS A 701 -13.30 1.36 18.24
CA LYS A 701 -14.69 0.90 18.05
C LYS A 701 -15.49 0.80 19.36
N ILE A 702 -14.86 0.36 20.47
CA ILE A 702 -15.51 0.34 21.79
C ILE A 702 -15.80 1.78 22.23
N LYS A 703 -14.83 2.68 22.10
CA LYS A 703 -14.98 4.09 22.51
C LYS A 703 -16.13 4.77 21.79
N GLU A 704 -16.08 4.79 20.46
CA GLU A 704 -17.12 5.39 19.63
C GLU A 704 -18.47 4.67 19.80
N GLY A 705 -18.45 3.35 19.98
CA GLY A 705 -19.66 2.56 20.19
C GLY A 705 -20.35 2.87 21.51
N LEU A 706 -19.60 2.99 22.62
CA LEU A 706 -20.14 3.39 23.92
C LEU A 706 -20.71 4.81 23.88
N GLU A 707 -20.08 5.72 23.14
CA GLU A 707 -20.62 7.07 22.90
C GLU A 707 -21.97 7.01 22.15
N ARG A 708 -22.06 6.23 21.07
CA ARG A 708 -23.31 6.07 20.30
C ARG A 708 -24.48 5.53 21.12
N ILE A 709 -24.22 4.66 22.10
CA ILE A 709 -25.26 4.08 22.96
C ILE A 709 -25.44 4.83 24.30
N ASN A 710 -24.81 6.00 24.47
CA ASN A 710 -24.83 6.81 25.70
C ASN A 710 -24.35 6.07 26.96
N MET A 711 -23.29 5.27 26.82
CA MET A 711 -22.63 4.52 27.91
C MET A 711 -21.13 4.81 28.01
N SER A 712 -20.68 6.01 27.65
CA SER A 712 -19.27 6.42 27.72
C SER A 712 -18.66 6.31 29.12
N ASN A 713 -19.50 6.33 30.17
CA ASN A 713 -19.09 6.09 31.56
C ASN A 713 -18.59 4.65 31.80
N LEU A 714 -18.79 3.72 30.87
CA LEU A 714 -18.28 2.35 30.91
C LEU A 714 -16.97 2.17 30.15
N LEU A 715 -16.37 3.23 29.60
CA LEU A 715 -15.11 3.12 28.87
C LEU A 715 -14.00 2.56 29.77
N PRO A 716 -13.38 1.42 29.44
CA PRO A 716 -12.31 0.85 30.27
C PRO A 716 -11.08 1.76 30.37
N ALA A 717 -10.37 1.73 31.50
CA ALA A 717 -9.07 2.38 31.60
C ALA A 717 -7.97 1.58 30.86
N GLY A 718 -7.05 2.30 30.20
CA GLY A 718 -5.85 1.72 29.56
C GLY A 718 -5.56 2.35 28.19
N ALA A 719 -4.70 1.68 27.41
CA ALA A 719 -4.34 2.13 26.07
C ALA A 719 -5.49 1.96 25.08
N GLU A 720 -5.56 2.87 24.10
CA GLU A 720 -6.44 2.73 22.94
C GLU A 720 -5.74 1.88 21.87
N HIS A 721 -6.47 0.91 21.33
CA HIS A 721 -6.04 0.01 20.27
C HIS A 721 -6.86 0.22 19.00
N THR A 722 -6.27 -0.01 17.82
CA THR A 722 -6.95 0.15 16.53
C THR A 722 -7.65 -1.12 16.03
N ASP A 723 -7.36 -2.29 16.63
CA ASP A 723 -7.96 -3.58 16.31
C ASP A 723 -8.29 -4.35 17.59
N ALA A 724 -9.34 -5.17 17.53
CA ALA A 724 -9.88 -5.97 18.64
C ALA A 724 -9.23 -7.36 18.75
N LEU A 725 -8.50 -7.77 17.70
CA LEU A 725 -7.84 -9.06 17.54
C LEU A 725 -6.34 -9.01 17.84
#